data_AF-A0A959PFM5-F1
#
_entry.id   AF-A0A959PFM5-F1
#
_cell.length_a   1.000
_cell.length_b   1.000
_cell.length_c   1.000
_cell.angle_alpha   90.00
_cell.angle_beta   90.00
_cell.angle_gamma   90.00
#
_symmetry.space_group_name_H-M   'P 1'
#
loop_
_entity.id
_entity.type
_entity.pdbx_description
1 polymer ?
#
loop_
_entity_poly.entity_id
_entity_poly.type
_entity_poly.pdbx_seq_one_letter_code
_entity_poly.pdbx_strand_id
1 'polypeptide(L)'
;MTRFTPFKLGLPAILVALISIFTCSNARAQWLDFTEETDSRLVLTSVANSDEEEKDHWAADFNNDGWTDLIVVRKEPFSNSTQPEKSDLLLINNNGVLEDQTATYAPEFISSPTYARDVFAGDFDGDGWLDVVVANTFGQQPKYYRNQGEDGGGNWLGFIDESASRFPLLTEDTPLICAVWGGDLTGDGDLDLYFVNYKVNSGGGTAKDFLLINDGNGFFTNESQARLGDLRNSAFGTAGQIHDIDNDGDNDIIKVSTLYNVAPWNARGTIILFNDGTGNFTNWQNLTPSSSPYMFDIADFNQDGMLDIYIVDDGFDYVYTTTSITPDVGITFTSQTMSFSSVGGFGGNVHVADIDLDGDLDVGIADVDVDIPPCNSGRRMAIFRNDGGTFTDPYGTTLYDWADNCYDFAWLDVNNDGLLDFVTGDCAGHSVHMSTNCDLIASSADYDLDGIPDACDPCPTNPDPGCAPDVEYPIVGLDHSVARQWNDMLLESIRRDFARPTVHARNLFHTSVVMWDAWAAFDDESCQFLLGETVGGFSCAFDGIAPPANVDAARDTAITYAAYRLLSHRFANSPQAALLQQAYDVHMADQGMDISFTSQDYSTGSAAALGNYIAQCMIDFGLQDGSNEGAGYTNTSYAPINPPLIVDLPGNPDIADMNRWQPLTLDLFIDQSGNEIPGSTPDFLSPEWGQVVPFALDPADMNTYTRDGFDYQVYHDPGSPPTIQMDGGGNSQYYQWGYATDIIWSSHLDATDGVMWDVSPASIGNRPTLPASFTDYDTFYHQLDGGTLGDGHAINPATGAPYAPHLVPRADYARVLAEFWADGPDSETPPGHWFTIFNYVSDHPDVVKQYKGEGAVLPDLEWDVKGYLAMGGAMHDAAVTAWGIKGWYDYIRPVSAIRAMADLGQSTDPLGTSYHPAGLPLVPGYIEVVETGDPLAGTGNENVGKIKVFAWKGHNAINNVDIDEAGVDWILAETWEPYQRPSFVTPPFAGFVSGHSTYSRAAAEVLTMFTGDEFFPGGMGTFLAPQNEFLVFEDGPSVDVELQWATYRDAADESGLSRIWGGIHPPADDIPGRIMGIDIGIAAFNKAESYFTDSDYDGLCDYSDAPCLADLNNDGIRNIEDLMIFLGVYGCMGPDCVGDL
;
A
#
# COMPACT_ATOMS: atom_id res chain seq x y z
N MET A 1 -34.90 -52.31 -9.81
CA MET A 1 -35.58 -53.29 -10.69
C MET A 1 -34.64 -53.63 -11.84
N THR A 2 -34.52 -54.93 -12.15
CA THR A 2 -34.14 -55.54 -13.46
C THR A 2 -32.81 -55.10 -14.10
N ARG A 3 -31.70 -55.85 -13.95
CA ARG A 3 -31.31 -57.06 -14.72
C ARG A 3 -31.41 -56.90 -16.25
N PHE A 4 -30.30 -57.07 -16.99
CA PHE A 4 -29.90 -58.33 -17.63
C PHE A 4 -28.64 -58.15 -18.54
N THR A 5 -27.54 -58.79 -18.16
CA THR A 5 -26.58 -59.49 -19.07
C THR A 5 -27.30 -60.69 -19.73
N PRO A 6 -26.88 -61.34 -20.86
CA PRO A 6 -25.66 -62.20 -20.98
C PRO A 6 -25.06 -62.30 -22.42
N PHE A 7 -23.88 -62.86 -22.73
CA PHE A 7 -23.41 -64.27 -22.73
C PHE A 7 -21.90 -64.25 -23.11
N LYS A 8 -20.94 -64.82 -22.37
CA LYS A 8 -20.54 -66.25 -22.12
C LYS A 8 -19.82 -66.97 -23.28
N LEU A 9 -18.55 -67.37 -23.04
CA LEU A 9 -17.96 -68.74 -22.95
C LEU A 9 -16.44 -68.67 -23.25
N GLY A 10 -15.48 -69.29 -22.54
CA GLY A 10 -15.48 -70.12 -21.33
C GLY A 10 -14.08 -70.71 -21.02
N LEU A 11 -13.91 -71.18 -19.77
CA LEU A 11 -12.97 -72.19 -19.23
C LEU A 11 -11.46 -71.88 -18.97
N PRO A 12 -10.80 -72.56 -18.00
CA PRO A 12 -10.17 -71.90 -16.83
C PRO A 12 -8.71 -72.33 -16.51
N ALA A 13 -7.95 -71.53 -15.75
CA ALA A 13 -6.82 -72.01 -14.94
C ALA A 13 -6.37 -70.98 -13.89
N ILE A 14 -5.87 -71.53 -12.78
CA ILE A 14 -5.46 -70.94 -11.52
C ILE A 14 -4.02 -70.38 -11.61
N LEU A 15 -3.77 -69.25 -10.90
CA LEU A 15 -2.47 -68.72 -10.44
C LEU A 15 -1.49 -68.17 -11.50
N VAL A 16 -1.53 -66.85 -11.74
CA VAL A 16 -0.36 -66.06 -12.16
C VAL A 16 -0.40 -64.70 -11.45
N ALA A 17 0.29 -64.63 -10.31
CA ALA A 17 1.01 -63.44 -9.90
C ALA A 17 2.42 -63.61 -10.45
N LEU A 18 2.84 -62.76 -11.41
CA LEU A 18 4.22 -62.40 -11.75
C LEU A 18 4.21 -61.58 -13.06
N ILE A 19 4.55 -60.29 -12.90
CA ILE A 19 5.39 -59.51 -13.82
C ILE A 19 4.77 -59.22 -15.20
N SER A 20 3.92 -58.19 -15.26
CA SER A 20 3.94 -57.26 -16.39
C SER A 20 4.99 -56.19 -16.07
N ILE A 21 6.18 -56.32 -16.66
CA ILE A 21 7.15 -55.23 -16.79
C ILE A 21 6.47 -54.18 -17.66
N PHE A 22 5.77 -53.23 -17.04
CA PHE A 22 5.82 -51.87 -17.53
C PHE A 22 7.13 -51.30 -17.02
N THR A 23 8.03 -51.01 -17.95
CA THR A 23 9.09 -50.04 -17.73
C THR A 23 8.40 -48.71 -17.39
N CYS A 24 8.16 -48.45 -16.11
CA CYS A 24 8.11 -47.09 -15.62
C CYS A 24 9.51 -46.53 -15.91
N SER A 25 9.61 -45.73 -16.96
CA SER A 25 10.56 -44.62 -16.93
C SER A 25 10.25 -43.86 -15.65
N ASN A 26 11.12 -43.99 -14.65
CA ASN A 26 11.18 -42.98 -13.60
C ASN A 26 11.64 -41.70 -14.30
N ALA A 27 10.69 -40.93 -14.84
CA ALA A 27 10.89 -39.50 -14.93
C ALA A 27 10.95 -39.06 -13.47
N ARG A 28 12.15 -38.73 -12.98
CA ARG A 28 12.23 -37.94 -11.76
C ARG A 28 11.44 -36.65 -12.06
N ALA A 29 10.58 -36.24 -11.14
CA ALA A 29 10.00 -34.90 -11.20
C ALA A 29 11.16 -33.90 -11.23
N GLN A 30 11.04 -32.88 -12.06
CA GLN A 30 11.92 -31.72 -12.06
C GLN A 30 11.72 -30.95 -10.75
N TRP A 31 12.75 -30.24 -10.24
CA TRP A 31 12.69 -29.57 -8.93
C TRP A 31 12.07 -28.18 -9.01
N LEU A 32 12.53 -27.29 -9.87
CA LEU A 32 11.81 -26.04 -10.21
C LEU A 32 11.58 -25.99 -11.71
N ASP A 33 10.51 -25.32 -12.13
CA ASP A 33 10.19 -25.07 -13.53
C ASP A 33 10.40 -23.59 -13.88
N PHE A 34 11.16 -23.37 -14.96
CA PHE A 34 11.46 -22.05 -15.51
C PHE A 34 11.02 -21.96 -16.97
N THR A 35 10.46 -20.81 -17.34
CA THR A 35 10.01 -20.50 -18.71
C THR A 35 10.85 -19.37 -19.28
N GLU A 36 11.46 -19.58 -20.45
CA GLU A 36 12.16 -18.50 -21.16
C GLU A 36 11.15 -17.49 -21.71
N GLU A 37 11.24 -16.23 -21.27
CA GLU A 37 10.37 -15.11 -21.68
C GLU A 37 11.13 -13.91 -22.27
N THR A 38 12.34 -14.14 -22.76
CA THR A 38 13.23 -13.09 -23.30
C THR A 38 12.52 -12.10 -24.25
N ASP A 39 11.72 -12.59 -25.19
CA ASP A 39 11.05 -11.76 -26.21
C ASP A 39 10.01 -10.77 -25.63
N SER A 40 9.42 -11.08 -24.47
CA SER A 40 8.45 -10.23 -23.77
C SER A 40 9.06 -9.41 -22.63
N ARG A 41 10.15 -9.90 -22.03
CA ARG A 41 10.72 -9.36 -20.78
C ARG A 41 12.03 -8.60 -20.98
N LEU A 42 12.60 -8.56 -22.19
CA LEU A 42 13.85 -7.85 -22.47
C LEU A 42 13.76 -6.98 -23.72
N VAL A 43 14.03 -5.68 -23.57
CA VAL A 43 14.03 -4.70 -24.67
C VAL A 43 15.40 -4.04 -24.80
N LEU A 44 16.19 -4.51 -25.77
CA LEU A 44 17.52 -3.96 -26.05
C LEU A 44 17.46 -2.88 -27.15
N THR A 45 17.84 -1.65 -26.81
CA THR A 45 17.81 -0.50 -27.72
C THR A 45 19.19 -0.18 -28.32
N SER A 46 20.26 -0.73 -27.73
CA SER A 46 21.65 -0.41 -28.10
C SER A 46 22.55 -1.65 -28.30
N VAL A 47 23.78 -1.60 -27.77
CA VAL A 47 25.05 -2.20 -28.22
C VAL A 47 25.15 -3.74 -28.10
N ALA A 48 24.05 -4.44 -27.77
CA ALA A 48 24.07 -5.85 -27.35
C ALA A 48 23.04 -6.77 -28.05
N ASN A 49 22.40 -6.35 -29.15
CA ASN A 49 21.39 -7.15 -29.89
C ASN A 49 21.91 -8.48 -30.53
N SER A 50 23.19 -8.80 -30.33
CA SER A 50 23.89 -10.05 -30.72
C SER A 50 25.29 -9.97 -30.11
N ASP A 51 25.39 -10.24 -28.81
CA ASP A 51 26.64 -10.11 -28.06
C ASP A 51 27.26 -11.49 -27.80
N GLU A 52 28.41 -11.78 -28.43
CA GLU A 52 29.16 -13.03 -28.24
C GLU A 52 30.22 -12.93 -27.14
N GLU A 53 30.37 -11.76 -26.49
CA GLU A 53 31.37 -11.57 -25.44
C GLU A 53 30.94 -12.25 -24.13
N GLU A 54 31.88 -12.49 -23.22
CA GLU A 54 31.57 -12.93 -21.87
C GLU A 54 30.88 -11.77 -21.11
N LYS A 55 30.00 -12.08 -20.15
CA LYS A 55 29.27 -11.07 -19.35
C LYS A 55 29.55 -11.27 -17.87
N ASP A 56 29.42 -10.19 -17.12
CA ASP A 56 29.23 -10.20 -15.68
C ASP A 56 28.02 -9.31 -15.35
N HIS A 57 27.23 -9.70 -14.35
CA HIS A 57 26.00 -9.03 -13.97
C HIS A 57 26.04 -8.52 -12.53
N TRP A 58 25.35 -7.40 -12.28
CA TRP A 58 25.00 -6.98 -10.93
C TRP A 58 23.56 -6.51 -10.91
N ALA A 59 22.73 -7.20 -10.13
CA ALA A 59 21.33 -6.89 -9.93
C ALA A 59 21.17 -6.03 -8.66
N ALA A 60 20.45 -4.91 -8.77
CA ALA A 60 20.10 -4.02 -7.66
C ALA A 60 19.05 -3.02 -8.14
N ASP A 61 18.27 -2.43 -7.24
CA ASP A 61 17.42 -1.27 -7.56
C ASP A 61 18.30 -0.01 -7.63
N PHE A 62 18.60 0.49 -8.84
CA PHE A 62 19.52 1.62 -9.01
C PHE A 62 18.81 2.98 -8.99
N ASN A 63 17.50 3.00 -9.23
CA ASN A 63 16.67 4.18 -9.32
C ASN A 63 15.67 4.31 -8.16
N ASN A 64 15.73 3.40 -7.17
CA ASN A 64 14.88 3.33 -5.97
C ASN A 64 13.38 3.30 -6.31
N ASP A 65 13.00 2.65 -7.41
CA ASP A 65 11.60 2.54 -7.83
C ASP A 65 10.90 1.26 -7.33
N GLY A 66 11.62 0.42 -6.57
CA GLY A 66 11.14 -0.84 -6.03
C GLY A 66 11.35 -2.03 -6.96
N TRP A 67 11.80 -1.82 -8.20
CA TRP A 67 12.09 -2.88 -9.15
C TRP A 67 13.59 -3.16 -9.22
N THR A 68 13.96 -4.44 -9.22
CA THR A 68 15.38 -4.81 -9.38
C THR A 68 15.81 -4.58 -10.83
N ASP A 69 16.80 -3.70 -11.01
CA ASP A 69 17.46 -3.41 -12.28
C ASP A 69 18.66 -4.33 -12.53
N LEU A 70 19.32 -4.19 -13.68
CA LEU A 70 20.48 -4.99 -14.04
C LEU A 70 21.57 -4.18 -14.76
N ILE A 71 22.78 -4.20 -14.20
CA ILE A 71 23.98 -3.76 -14.91
C ILE A 71 24.66 -4.98 -15.53
N VAL A 72 25.07 -4.84 -16.79
CA VAL A 72 25.87 -5.86 -17.49
C VAL A 72 27.16 -5.26 -17.98
N VAL A 73 28.29 -5.83 -17.54
CA VAL A 73 29.62 -5.52 -18.07
C VAL A 73 30.07 -6.58 -19.06
N ARG A 74 30.81 -6.16 -20.08
CA ARG A 74 31.25 -7.04 -21.17
C ARG A 74 32.71 -7.37 -21.07
N LYS A 75 32.97 -8.64 -20.78
CA LYS A 75 34.26 -9.21 -20.42
C LYS A 75 34.93 -9.80 -21.65
N GLU A 76 36.21 -9.48 -21.81
CA GLU A 76 37.03 -10.11 -22.85
C GLU A 76 37.42 -11.52 -22.41
N PRO A 77 37.23 -12.54 -23.27
CA PRO A 77 37.40 -13.95 -22.90
C PRO A 77 38.84 -14.33 -22.54
N PHE A 78 39.85 -13.53 -22.89
CA PHE A 78 41.24 -13.92 -22.68
C PHE A 78 42.02 -13.07 -21.69
N SER A 79 43.02 -13.66 -21.05
CA SER A 79 44.07 -12.93 -20.31
C SER A 79 44.98 -12.06 -21.21
N ASN A 80 44.65 -11.87 -22.49
CA ASN A 80 45.29 -10.95 -23.41
C ASN A 80 44.22 -10.18 -24.21
N SER A 81 44.35 -8.86 -24.34
CA SER A 81 43.43 -8.07 -25.17
C SER A 81 43.50 -8.53 -26.63
N THR A 82 42.42 -9.16 -27.12
CA THR A 82 42.27 -9.55 -28.52
C THR A 82 41.27 -8.69 -29.27
N GLN A 83 40.36 -8.02 -28.55
CA GLN A 83 39.44 -6.99 -29.04
C GLN A 83 39.66 -5.64 -28.33
N PRO A 84 39.14 -4.53 -28.90
CA PRO A 84 39.04 -3.26 -28.20
C PRO A 84 38.05 -3.31 -27.03
N GLU A 85 38.17 -2.33 -26.12
CA GLU A 85 37.25 -2.11 -25.01
C GLU A 85 35.77 -2.01 -25.48
N LYS A 86 34.85 -2.47 -24.64
CA LYS A 86 33.41 -2.54 -24.92
C LYS A 86 32.65 -1.56 -24.04
N SER A 87 31.42 -1.23 -24.43
CA SER A 87 30.59 -0.41 -23.54
C SER A 87 30.13 -1.28 -22.35
N ASP A 88 29.41 -0.69 -21.41
CA ASP A 88 28.61 -1.42 -20.40
C ASP A 88 27.10 -1.18 -20.67
N LEU A 89 26.21 -1.90 -20.01
CA LEU A 89 24.76 -1.86 -20.23
C LEU A 89 24.05 -1.62 -18.90
N LEU A 90 23.03 -0.76 -18.94
CA LEU A 90 22.08 -0.54 -17.85
C LEU A 90 20.69 -0.90 -18.36
N LEU A 91 20.13 -1.95 -17.78
CA LEU A 91 18.75 -2.38 -18.00
C LEU A 91 17.92 -1.93 -16.80
N ILE A 92 16.92 -1.08 -17.04
CA ILE A 92 15.98 -0.63 -16.03
C ILE A 92 14.73 -1.48 -16.12
N ASN A 93 14.24 -1.98 -14.98
CA ASN A 93 13.06 -2.82 -14.93
C ASN A 93 11.79 -1.96 -14.85
N ASN A 94 11.09 -1.85 -15.98
CA ASN A 94 9.82 -1.13 -16.05
C ASN A 94 8.65 -2.12 -15.98
N ASN A 95 8.16 -2.38 -14.77
CA ASN A 95 7.02 -3.26 -14.48
C ASN A 95 7.15 -4.65 -15.13
N GLY A 96 8.23 -5.36 -14.81
CA GLY A 96 8.47 -6.70 -15.33
C GLY A 96 9.06 -6.74 -16.73
N VAL A 97 9.65 -5.64 -17.22
CA VAL A 97 10.35 -5.61 -18.51
C VAL A 97 11.68 -4.88 -18.34
N LEU A 98 12.77 -5.60 -18.54
CA LEU A 98 14.13 -5.06 -18.52
C LEU A 98 14.39 -4.28 -19.82
N GLU A 99 14.43 -2.96 -19.72
CA GLU A 99 14.63 -2.05 -20.85
C GLU A 99 16.03 -1.42 -20.83
N ASP A 100 16.73 -1.47 -21.96
CA ASP A 100 18.01 -0.79 -22.11
C ASP A 100 17.85 0.73 -22.11
N GLN A 101 18.21 1.34 -20.99
CA GLN A 101 18.21 2.79 -20.75
C GLN A 101 19.63 3.38 -20.68
N THR A 102 20.64 2.62 -21.14
CA THR A 102 22.06 3.04 -21.05
C THR A 102 22.30 4.41 -21.66
N ALA A 103 21.72 4.71 -22.82
CA ALA A 103 21.93 5.99 -23.49
C ALA A 103 21.32 7.18 -22.74
N THR A 104 20.30 6.93 -21.91
CA THR A 104 19.58 7.93 -21.13
C THR A 104 20.28 8.18 -19.80
N TYR A 105 20.48 7.11 -19.03
CA TYR A 105 20.90 7.20 -17.62
C TYR A 105 22.35 6.80 -17.38
N ALA A 106 23.03 6.15 -18.33
CA ALA A 106 24.46 5.81 -18.19
C ALA A 106 25.25 6.13 -19.48
N PRO A 107 25.16 7.34 -20.06
CA PRO A 107 25.75 7.65 -21.36
C PRO A 107 27.28 7.46 -21.39
N GLU A 108 27.94 7.47 -20.23
CA GLU A 108 29.37 7.24 -20.09
C GLU A 108 29.77 5.75 -20.15
N PHE A 109 28.85 4.81 -19.91
CA PHE A 109 29.06 3.40 -20.25
C PHE A 109 29.28 3.23 -21.76
N ILE A 110 28.65 4.07 -22.58
CA ILE A 110 28.81 4.06 -24.04
C ILE A 110 30.05 4.83 -24.46
N SER A 111 30.29 6.00 -23.87
CA SER A 111 31.33 6.93 -24.34
C SER A 111 32.72 6.68 -23.73
N SER A 112 32.81 5.94 -22.64
CA SER A 112 34.05 5.52 -21.97
C SER A 112 34.13 3.98 -21.85
N PRO A 113 34.28 3.26 -22.97
CA PRO A 113 34.33 1.80 -22.96
C PRO A 113 35.43 1.22 -22.05
N THR A 114 35.15 0.05 -21.51
CA THR A 114 35.89 -0.65 -20.46
C THR A 114 36.45 -1.99 -20.97
N TYR A 115 37.55 -2.43 -20.36
CA TYR A 115 38.00 -3.81 -20.37
C TYR A 115 37.53 -4.46 -19.07
N ALA A 116 36.22 -4.42 -18.85
CA ALA A 116 35.62 -4.89 -17.63
C ALA A 116 35.87 -6.39 -17.44
N ARG A 117 36.00 -6.82 -16.18
CA ARG A 117 35.96 -8.23 -15.80
C ARG A 117 34.94 -8.54 -14.72
N ASP A 118 34.47 -7.53 -14.01
CA ASP A 118 33.56 -7.64 -12.88
C ASP A 118 32.98 -6.26 -12.56
N VAL A 119 31.86 -6.23 -11.83
CA VAL A 119 31.14 -5.03 -11.41
C VAL A 119 30.64 -5.23 -9.98
N PHE A 120 30.63 -4.16 -9.20
CA PHE A 120 30.07 -4.16 -7.85
C PHE A 120 29.35 -2.83 -7.63
N ALA A 121 28.18 -2.87 -6.98
CA ALA A 121 27.44 -1.67 -6.62
C ALA A 121 27.26 -1.53 -5.11
N GLY A 122 27.30 -0.29 -4.62
CA GLY A 122 27.19 0.04 -3.20
C GLY A 122 27.11 1.55 -3.00
N ASP A 123 26.53 2.00 -1.89
CA ASP A 123 26.56 3.42 -1.52
C ASP A 123 27.94 3.75 -0.92
N PHE A 124 28.80 4.37 -1.72
CA PHE A 124 30.16 4.71 -1.28
C PHE A 124 30.29 6.13 -0.75
N ASP A 125 29.35 7.03 -1.02
CA ASP A 125 29.42 8.42 -0.56
C ASP A 125 28.34 8.84 0.44
N GLY A 126 27.53 7.88 0.88
CA GLY A 126 26.57 8.02 1.97
C GLY A 126 25.36 8.86 1.58
N ASP A 127 25.06 8.96 0.29
CA ASP A 127 23.95 9.76 -0.24
C ASP A 127 22.65 8.95 -0.40
N GLY A 128 22.68 7.66 -0.06
CA GLY A 128 21.55 6.74 -0.12
C GLY A 128 21.30 6.12 -1.50
N TRP A 129 22.16 6.40 -2.49
CA TRP A 129 22.05 5.85 -3.83
C TRP A 129 23.21 4.89 -4.15
N LEU A 130 22.90 3.75 -4.76
CA LEU A 130 23.94 2.77 -5.12
C LEU A 130 24.79 3.30 -6.27
N ASP A 131 26.08 3.49 -6.02
CA ASP A 131 27.10 3.80 -7.00
C ASP A 131 27.66 2.52 -7.65
N VAL A 132 28.34 2.66 -8.79
CA VAL A 132 28.85 1.52 -9.57
C VAL A 132 30.36 1.55 -9.72
N VAL A 133 31.00 0.44 -9.36
CA VAL A 133 32.43 0.20 -9.56
C VAL A 133 32.64 -0.87 -10.62
N VAL A 134 33.38 -0.54 -11.68
CA VAL A 134 33.75 -1.49 -12.73
C VAL A 134 35.23 -1.85 -12.62
N ALA A 135 35.50 -3.14 -12.42
CA ALA A 135 36.85 -3.70 -12.36
C ALA A 135 37.42 -3.86 -13.77
N ASN A 136 38.50 -3.15 -14.06
CA ASN A 136 39.14 -3.17 -15.38
C ASN A 136 40.45 -3.96 -15.43
N THR A 137 40.72 -4.55 -16.59
CA THR A 137 41.98 -5.24 -16.88
C THR A 137 42.81 -4.56 -17.98
N PHE A 138 43.88 -5.23 -18.42
CA PHE A 138 44.83 -4.81 -19.46
C PHE A 138 45.51 -3.45 -19.22
N GLY A 139 45.66 -3.07 -17.95
CA GLY A 139 46.31 -1.83 -17.52
C GLY A 139 45.38 -0.61 -17.53
N GLN A 140 44.09 -0.77 -17.84
CA GLN A 140 43.09 0.26 -17.62
C GLN A 140 42.78 0.35 -16.12
N GLN A 141 42.63 1.57 -15.61
CA GLN A 141 42.27 1.79 -14.20
C GLN A 141 40.80 1.38 -13.96
N PRO A 142 40.43 0.95 -12.75
CA PRO A 142 39.03 0.73 -12.41
C PRO A 142 38.22 2.02 -12.56
N LYS A 143 36.91 1.88 -12.72
CA LYS A 143 35.98 3.00 -12.88
C LYS A 143 35.05 3.10 -11.69
N TYR A 144 34.69 4.34 -11.35
CA TYR A 144 33.71 4.70 -10.34
C TYR A 144 32.68 5.61 -11.01
N TYR A 145 31.44 5.16 -11.05
CA TYR A 145 30.31 5.91 -11.55
C TYR A 145 29.40 6.25 -10.38
N ARG A 146 29.29 7.54 -10.07
CA ARG A 146 28.44 8.02 -9.01
C ARG A 146 26.99 8.03 -9.47
N ASN A 147 26.08 7.54 -8.65
CA ASN A 147 24.66 7.72 -8.85
C ASN A 147 24.30 9.19 -8.54
N GLN A 148 23.59 9.85 -9.44
CA GLN A 148 23.27 11.27 -9.25
C GLN A 148 22.01 11.49 -8.41
N GLY A 149 21.31 10.42 -8.03
CA GLY A 149 20.03 10.47 -7.35
C GLY A 149 18.97 11.17 -8.21
N GLU A 150 18.05 11.88 -7.57
CA GLU A 150 16.97 12.59 -8.24
C GLU A 150 17.20 14.11 -8.35
N ASP A 151 16.58 14.72 -9.35
CA ASP A 151 16.43 16.17 -9.36
C ASP A 151 15.31 16.65 -8.41
N GLY A 152 15.19 17.97 -8.23
CA GLY A 152 14.15 18.55 -7.36
C GLY A 152 12.70 18.35 -7.84
N GLY A 153 12.48 17.60 -8.92
CA GLY A 153 11.18 17.15 -9.40
C GLY A 153 10.98 15.64 -9.29
N GLY A 154 11.87 14.91 -8.61
CA GLY A 154 11.78 13.46 -8.42
C GLY A 154 12.18 12.64 -9.65
N ASN A 155 12.95 13.20 -10.59
CA ASN A 155 13.41 12.44 -11.76
C ASN A 155 14.81 11.89 -11.50
N TRP A 156 14.97 10.57 -11.58
CA TRP A 156 16.29 9.93 -11.48
C TRP A 156 17.24 10.41 -12.59
N LEU A 157 18.45 10.78 -12.20
CA LEU A 157 19.45 11.42 -13.06
C LEU A 157 20.48 10.45 -13.63
N GLY A 158 20.50 9.21 -13.17
CA GLY A 158 21.44 8.18 -13.62
C GLY A 158 22.89 8.41 -13.17
N PHE A 159 23.82 7.77 -13.86
CA PHE A 159 25.23 7.66 -13.48
C PHE A 159 26.16 8.67 -14.16
N ILE A 160 27.20 9.08 -13.43
CA ILE A 160 28.29 9.94 -13.93
C ILE A 160 29.68 9.40 -13.52
N ASP A 161 30.63 9.36 -14.46
CA ASP A 161 32.01 8.93 -14.27
C ASP A 161 32.80 9.96 -13.46
N GLU A 162 33.05 9.64 -12.19
CA GLU A 162 33.91 10.43 -11.29
C GLU A 162 35.24 9.72 -10.96
N SER A 163 35.61 8.71 -11.74
CA SER A 163 36.80 7.88 -11.50
C SER A 163 38.07 8.70 -11.31
N ALA A 164 38.24 9.77 -12.09
CA ALA A 164 39.46 10.60 -12.05
C ALA A 164 39.61 11.41 -10.74
N SER A 165 38.50 11.69 -10.06
CA SER A 165 38.48 12.44 -8.79
C SER A 165 38.41 11.54 -7.57
N ARG A 166 37.70 10.41 -7.67
CA ARG A 166 37.39 9.52 -6.53
C ARG A 166 38.41 8.41 -6.34
N PHE A 167 39.03 7.92 -7.43
CA PHE A 167 40.04 6.85 -7.35
C PHE A 167 41.49 7.35 -7.40
N PRO A 168 42.39 6.69 -6.64
CA PRO A 168 43.82 6.91 -6.76
C PRO A 168 44.37 6.19 -8.01
N LEU A 169 45.47 6.70 -8.57
CA LEU A 169 46.16 5.99 -9.65
C LEU A 169 46.88 4.75 -9.11
N LEU A 170 46.44 3.56 -9.52
CA LEU A 170 47.02 2.28 -9.12
C LEU A 170 48.34 2.07 -9.87
N THR A 171 49.45 2.25 -9.16
CA THR A 171 50.82 2.18 -9.73
C THR A 171 51.71 1.13 -9.06
N GLU A 172 51.24 0.50 -7.99
CA GLU A 172 52.01 -0.50 -7.25
C GLU A 172 52.17 -1.83 -8.00
N ASP A 173 51.24 -2.11 -8.91
CA ASP A 173 51.33 -3.10 -9.98
C ASP A 173 50.46 -2.63 -11.15
N THR A 174 50.60 -3.26 -12.33
CA THR A 174 49.68 -3.03 -13.46
C THR A 174 48.29 -3.58 -13.12
N PRO A 175 47.22 -2.78 -13.27
CA PRO A 175 45.85 -3.29 -13.10
C PRO A 175 45.53 -4.35 -14.15
N LEU A 176 45.48 -5.60 -13.70
CA LEU A 176 44.96 -6.74 -14.42
C LEU A 176 43.93 -7.36 -13.48
N ILE A 177 42.87 -6.61 -13.18
CA ILE A 177 41.92 -6.97 -12.13
C ILE A 177 40.95 -8.00 -12.70
N CYS A 178 40.62 -9.01 -11.91
CA CYS A 178 39.62 -10.01 -12.27
C CYS A 178 38.32 -9.86 -11.47
N ALA A 179 38.40 -9.41 -10.23
CA ALA A 179 37.23 -9.27 -9.37
C ALA A 179 37.34 -8.05 -8.44
N VAL A 180 36.19 -7.55 -8.00
CA VAL A 180 36.04 -6.47 -7.01
C VAL A 180 34.99 -6.84 -5.98
N TRP A 181 35.18 -6.41 -4.74
CA TRP A 181 34.15 -6.50 -3.71
C TRP A 181 34.23 -5.30 -2.75
N GLY A 182 33.07 -4.89 -2.22
CA GLY A 182 32.94 -3.81 -1.25
C GLY A 182 32.62 -4.30 0.18
N GLY A 183 33.12 -3.61 1.19
CA GLY A 183 32.81 -3.92 2.60
C GLY A 183 33.55 -3.00 3.56
N ASP A 184 32.98 -2.72 4.73
CA ASP A 184 33.63 -1.90 5.77
C ASP A 184 34.75 -2.71 6.44
N LEU A 185 35.99 -2.53 5.99
CA LEU A 185 37.14 -3.26 6.53
C LEU A 185 37.77 -2.51 7.71
N THR A 186 37.45 -1.23 7.93
CA THR A 186 38.07 -0.43 9.00
C THR A 186 37.19 -0.24 10.23
N GLY A 187 35.92 -0.63 10.15
CA GLY A 187 34.92 -0.49 11.21
C GLY A 187 34.44 0.94 11.39
N ASP A 188 34.52 1.78 10.34
CA ASP A 188 34.08 3.18 10.38
C ASP A 188 32.68 3.41 9.79
N GLY A 189 32.06 2.36 9.26
CA GLY A 189 30.71 2.36 8.69
C GLY A 189 30.68 2.61 7.18
N ASP A 190 31.84 2.85 6.55
CA ASP A 190 31.93 3.21 5.13
C ASP A 190 32.47 2.04 4.30
N LEU A 191 31.90 1.79 3.11
CA LEU A 191 32.33 0.68 2.27
C LEU A 191 33.72 0.93 1.66
N ASP A 192 34.67 0.04 1.93
CA ASP A 192 35.98 -0.02 1.28
C ASP A 192 35.95 -0.94 0.06
N LEU A 193 37.00 -0.92 -0.77
CA LEU A 193 37.09 -1.74 -1.99
C LEU A 193 38.32 -2.63 -2.02
N TYR A 194 38.11 -3.92 -2.31
CA TYR A 194 39.18 -4.89 -2.56
C TYR A 194 39.15 -5.40 -4.00
N PHE A 195 40.27 -5.24 -4.72
CA PHE A 195 40.45 -5.68 -6.10
C PHE A 195 41.47 -6.81 -6.18
N VAL A 196 41.05 -7.94 -6.76
CA VAL A 196 41.90 -9.12 -6.95
C VAL A 196 42.59 -9.05 -8.32
N ASN A 197 43.92 -9.17 -8.32
CA ASN A 197 44.77 -8.95 -9.50
C ASN A 197 45.42 -10.25 -10.01
N TYR A 198 45.76 -10.32 -11.30
CA TYR A 198 46.39 -11.50 -11.91
C TYR A 198 47.65 -11.21 -12.75
N LYS A 199 48.38 -12.27 -13.13
CA LYS A 199 49.52 -12.22 -14.08
C LYS A 199 49.36 -13.19 -15.25
N VAL A 200 49.69 -12.70 -16.45
CA VAL A 200 49.53 -13.42 -17.75
C VAL A 200 50.68 -14.42 -18.07
N ASN A 201 51.71 -14.54 -17.22
CA ASN A 201 52.96 -15.19 -17.64
C ASN A 201 53.01 -16.71 -17.39
N SER A 202 53.29 -17.48 -18.46
CA SER A 202 53.49 -18.94 -18.47
C SER A 202 54.66 -19.48 -17.62
N GLY A 203 55.45 -18.60 -17.01
CA GLY A 203 56.57 -18.94 -16.12
C GLY A 203 56.28 -18.76 -14.62
N GLY A 204 55.05 -18.39 -14.24
CA GLY A 204 54.70 -17.95 -12.89
C GLY A 204 55.10 -16.49 -12.62
N GLY A 205 54.42 -15.86 -11.66
CA GLY A 205 54.63 -14.47 -11.26
C GLY A 205 53.78 -14.10 -10.05
N THR A 206 54.01 -12.90 -9.52
CA THR A 206 53.25 -12.33 -8.39
C THR A 206 52.51 -11.10 -8.89
N ALA A 207 51.19 -11.17 -8.91
CA ALA A 207 50.28 -10.03 -8.95
C ALA A 207 50.14 -9.44 -7.55
N LYS A 208 49.82 -8.16 -7.48
CA LYS A 208 49.47 -7.50 -6.22
C LYS A 208 48.05 -7.00 -6.29
N ASP A 209 47.24 -7.47 -5.36
CA ASP A 209 45.87 -7.03 -5.14
C ASP A 209 45.88 -5.60 -4.57
N PHE A 210 44.76 -4.90 -4.73
CA PHE A 210 44.58 -3.53 -4.28
C PHE A 210 43.47 -3.44 -3.25
N LEU A 211 43.75 -2.77 -2.12
CA LEU A 211 42.79 -2.39 -1.09
C LEU A 211 42.72 -0.87 -1.06
N LEU A 212 41.53 -0.34 -1.33
CA LEU A 212 41.23 1.07 -1.32
C LEU A 212 40.30 1.39 -0.15
N ILE A 213 40.73 2.30 0.72
CA ILE A 213 39.99 2.72 1.90
C ILE A 213 39.20 3.98 1.57
N ASN A 214 37.92 3.97 1.90
CA ASN A 214 37.00 5.08 1.70
C ASN A 214 37.14 6.12 2.83
N ASP A 215 36.73 7.36 2.58
CA ASP A 215 36.69 8.42 3.59
C ASP A 215 35.26 8.83 3.99
N GLY A 216 34.29 7.96 3.66
CA GLY A 216 32.86 8.15 3.86
C GLY A 216 32.20 9.14 2.91
N ASN A 217 32.93 9.61 1.91
CA ASN A 217 32.40 10.47 0.86
C ASN A 217 32.83 9.93 -0.51
N GLY A 218 33.03 8.62 -0.66
CA GLY A 218 33.46 7.99 -1.91
C GLY A 218 34.85 8.41 -2.41
N PHE A 219 35.70 9.02 -1.58
CA PHE A 219 37.09 9.30 -1.97
C PHE A 219 38.04 8.24 -1.43
N PHE A 220 38.66 7.52 -2.35
CA PHE A 220 39.42 6.33 -2.02
C PHE A 220 40.92 6.59 -1.92
N THR A 221 41.55 5.98 -0.91
CA THR A 221 43.00 5.95 -0.73
C THR A 221 43.54 4.53 -0.86
N ASN A 222 44.54 4.31 -1.70
CA ASN A 222 45.20 3.01 -1.82
C ASN A 222 46.09 2.74 -0.59
N GLU A 223 45.63 1.86 0.31
CA GLU A 223 46.36 1.46 1.52
C GLU A 223 46.85 0.00 1.48
N SER A 224 46.76 -0.67 0.32
CA SER A 224 47.15 -2.06 0.09
C SER A 224 48.46 -2.48 0.76
N GLN A 225 49.55 -1.73 0.54
CA GLN A 225 50.85 -2.09 1.07
C GLN A 225 50.94 -1.89 2.59
N ALA A 226 50.23 -0.91 3.13
CA ALA A 226 50.27 -0.56 4.54
C ALA A 226 49.52 -1.60 5.39
N ARG A 227 48.35 -2.04 4.90
CA ARG A 227 47.43 -2.93 5.61
C ARG A 227 47.67 -4.42 5.38
N LEU A 228 48.00 -4.81 4.14
CA LEU A 228 48.13 -6.23 3.75
C LEU A 228 49.59 -6.69 3.64
N GLY A 229 50.55 -5.78 3.46
CA GLY A 229 51.94 -6.17 3.23
C GLY A 229 52.11 -7.06 1.99
N ASP A 230 52.68 -8.26 2.18
CA ASP A 230 52.80 -9.29 1.12
C ASP A 230 51.58 -10.23 1.05
N LEU A 231 50.59 -10.12 1.96
CA LEU A 231 49.33 -10.91 1.91
C LEU A 231 48.43 -10.52 0.72
N ARG A 232 48.67 -9.36 0.12
CA ARG A 232 48.03 -8.98 -1.17
C ARG A 232 48.60 -9.70 -2.39
N ASN A 233 49.59 -10.57 -2.22
CA ASN A 233 50.20 -11.24 -3.35
C ASN A 233 49.26 -12.34 -3.89
N SER A 234 49.03 -12.32 -5.20
CA SER A 234 48.25 -13.32 -5.92
C SER A 234 49.05 -13.89 -7.09
N ALA A 235 48.78 -15.12 -7.50
CA ALA A 235 49.31 -15.69 -8.72
C ALA A 235 48.41 -15.31 -9.89
N PHE A 236 47.28 -16.02 -9.98
CA PHE A 236 46.16 -15.68 -10.84
C PHE A 236 44.93 -15.57 -9.94
N GLY A 237 44.58 -14.35 -9.54
CA GLY A 237 43.41 -14.13 -8.70
C GLY A 237 42.17 -13.91 -9.55
N THR A 238 41.09 -14.61 -9.18
CA THR A 238 39.88 -14.76 -10.01
C THR A 238 38.60 -14.31 -9.30
N ALA A 239 38.56 -14.43 -7.98
CA ALA A 239 37.43 -14.03 -7.14
C ALA A 239 37.93 -13.48 -5.80
N GLY A 240 37.15 -12.59 -5.21
CA GLY A 240 37.33 -12.12 -3.83
C GLY A 240 36.02 -11.58 -3.27
N GLN A 241 35.81 -11.77 -1.97
CA GLN A 241 34.64 -11.30 -1.23
C GLN A 241 35.08 -10.81 0.16
N ILE A 242 34.24 -9.98 0.78
CA ILE A 242 34.45 -9.41 2.11
C ILE A 242 33.29 -9.82 3.02
N HIS A 243 33.58 -10.55 4.10
CA HIS A 243 32.59 -11.03 5.08
C HIS A 243 33.23 -11.22 6.45
N ASP A 244 32.47 -11.04 7.52
CA ASP A 244 32.82 -11.52 8.88
C ASP A 244 32.70 -13.06 8.94
N ILE A 245 33.68 -13.77 8.36
CA ILE A 245 33.65 -15.23 8.22
C ILE A 245 34.02 -15.95 9.51
N ASP A 246 34.67 -15.26 10.45
CA ASP A 246 35.09 -15.83 11.72
C ASP A 246 34.26 -15.33 12.94
N ASN A 247 33.20 -14.56 12.66
CA ASN A 247 32.15 -14.14 13.58
C ASN A 247 32.70 -13.42 14.82
N ASP A 248 33.64 -12.52 14.59
CA ASP A 248 34.28 -11.70 15.62
C ASP A 248 33.86 -10.21 15.57
N GLY A 249 33.05 -9.86 14.58
CA GLY A 249 32.45 -8.55 14.41
C GLY A 249 33.21 -7.63 13.44
N ASP A 250 34.25 -8.11 12.77
CA ASP A 250 34.89 -7.39 11.68
C ASP A 250 34.99 -8.17 10.36
N ASN A 251 34.97 -7.41 9.27
CA ASN A 251 34.97 -7.99 7.94
C ASN A 251 36.36 -8.50 7.54
N ASP A 252 36.43 -9.75 7.09
CA ASP A 252 37.62 -10.39 6.55
C ASP A 252 37.67 -10.36 5.03
N ILE A 253 38.86 -10.61 4.46
CA ILE A 253 39.02 -10.77 3.01
C ILE A 253 39.20 -12.24 2.66
N ILE A 254 38.32 -12.76 1.80
CA ILE A 254 38.45 -14.09 1.21
C ILE A 254 38.80 -13.91 -0.26
N LYS A 255 39.80 -14.63 -0.77
CA LYS A 255 40.25 -14.52 -2.16
C LYS A 255 40.73 -15.83 -2.76
N VAL A 256 40.65 -15.92 -4.07
CA VAL A 256 41.27 -17.02 -4.84
C VAL A 256 42.65 -16.62 -5.33
N SER A 257 43.59 -17.55 -5.24
CA SER A 257 44.88 -17.45 -5.91
C SER A 257 45.24 -18.77 -6.57
N THR A 258 45.07 -18.86 -7.89
CA THR A 258 45.15 -20.13 -8.63
C THR A 258 46.31 -20.19 -9.62
N LEU A 259 46.41 -21.30 -10.37
CA LEU A 259 47.45 -21.70 -11.34
C LEU A 259 48.87 -21.94 -10.77
N TYR A 260 49.41 -21.02 -9.97
CA TYR A 260 50.79 -21.06 -9.49
C TYR A 260 50.92 -20.76 -7.99
N ASN A 261 52.02 -21.23 -7.39
CA ASN A 261 52.32 -20.95 -5.99
C ASN A 261 53.02 -19.59 -5.86
N VAL A 262 52.53 -18.74 -4.97
CA VAL A 262 53.09 -17.41 -4.70
C VAL A 262 53.35 -17.23 -3.20
N ALA A 263 54.37 -16.44 -2.83
CA ALA A 263 54.66 -16.11 -1.43
C ALA A 263 53.67 -15.05 -0.90
N PRO A 264 53.29 -15.08 0.40
CA PRO A 264 53.88 -15.88 1.47
C PRO A 264 53.33 -17.30 1.62
N TRP A 265 52.20 -17.62 1.00
CA TRP A 265 51.51 -18.92 1.11
C TRP A 265 52.36 -20.10 0.58
N ASN A 266 53.13 -19.87 -0.50
CA ASN A 266 53.85 -20.87 -1.28
C ASN A 266 52.97 -22.04 -1.77
N ALA A 267 51.68 -21.78 -1.92
CA ALA A 267 50.64 -22.64 -2.43
C ALA A 267 49.65 -21.80 -3.23
N ARG A 268 48.89 -22.45 -4.11
CA ARG A 268 47.63 -21.92 -4.66
C ARG A 268 46.47 -22.30 -3.73
N GLY A 269 45.30 -21.73 -3.92
CA GLY A 269 44.09 -22.06 -3.14
C GLY A 269 43.20 -20.85 -2.88
N THR A 270 42.16 -21.09 -2.09
CA THR A 270 41.26 -20.09 -1.50
C THR A 270 41.85 -19.67 -0.16
N ILE A 271 42.05 -18.37 0.01
CA ILE A 271 42.82 -17.78 1.10
C ILE A 271 41.90 -16.83 1.87
N ILE A 272 41.80 -17.03 3.19
CA ILE A 272 41.16 -16.12 4.13
C ILE A 272 42.26 -15.25 4.75
N LEU A 273 42.06 -13.94 4.77
CA LEU A 273 42.88 -12.97 5.46
C LEU A 273 42.06 -12.41 6.61
N PHE A 274 42.50 -12.71 7.83
CA PHE A 274 41.81 -12.26 9.03
C PHE A 274 42.16 -10.79 9.31
N ASN A 275 41.14 -9.96 9.41
CA ASN A 275 41.19 -8.59 9.87
C ASN A 275 41.43 -8.57 11.39
N ASP A 276 41.80 -7.40 11.95
CA ASP A 276 42.07 -7.23 13.38
C ASP A 276 41.16 -6.18 14.04
N GLY A 277 40.01 -5.94 13.42
CA GLY A 277 39.03 -4.91 13.75
C GLY A 277 39.41 -3.49 13.32
N THR A 278 40.53 -3.30 12.63
CA THR A 278 41.00 -1.96 12.21
C THR A 278 41.40 -1.87 10.74
N GLY A 279 41.13 -2.92 9.98
CA GLY A 279 41.53 -3.08 8.58
C GLY A 279 43.01 -3.42 8.41
N ASN A 280 43.65 -4.09 9.38
CA ASN A 280 45.02 -4.55 9.27
C ASN A 280 45.10 -6.08 9.29
N PHE A 281 45.83 -6.64 8.33
CA PHE A 281 45.85 -8.09 8.12
C PHE A 281 47.23 -8.64 8.45
N THR A 282 47.31 -9.50 9.47
CA THR A 282 48.57 -10.13 9.87
C THR A 282 48.51 -11.65 9.92
N ASN A 283 47.31 -12.22 9.86
CA ASN A 283 47.08 -13.65 9.89
C ASN A 283 46.23 -14.11 8.69
N TRP A 284 46.32 -15.40 8.36
CA TRP A 284 45.65 -15.95 7.19
C TRP A 284 45.53 -17.47 7.26
N GLN A 285 44.64 -18.02 6.45
CA GLN A 285 44.45 -19.45 6.26
C GLN A 285 44.27 -19.78 4.78
N ASN A 286 44.85 -20.89 4.31
CA ASN A 286 44.59 -21.43 2.96
C ASN A 286 43.79 -22.73 3.09
N LEU A 287 42.60 -22.75 2.51
CA LEU A 287 41.62 -23.83 2.60
C LEU A 287 41.90 -24.98 1.64
N THR A 288 42.46 -24.66 0.47
CA THR A 288 42.58 -25.56 -0.67
C THR A 288 44.00 -25.60 -1.24
N PRO A 289 45.04 -25.88 -0.43
CA PRO A 289 46.46 -25.71 -0.82
C PRO A 289 46.95 -26.62 -1.96
N SER A 290 46.13 -27.61 -2.35
CA SER A 290 46.45 -28.59 -3.40
C SER A 290 45.44 -28.63 -4.55
N SER A 291 44.37 -27.84 -4.49
CA SER A 291 43.38 -27.75 -5.57
C SER A 291 43.72 -26.57 -6.50
N SER A 292 42.86 -26.30 -7.47
CA SER A 292 42.95 -25.18 -8.41
C SER A 292 41.60 -24.45 -8.41
N PRO A 293 41.23 -23.76 -7.31
CA PRO A 293 39.94 -23.09 -7.22
C PRO A 293 39.86 -21.95 -8.24
N TYR A 294 38.65 -21.60 -8.65
CA TYR A 294 38.41 -20.54 -9.62
C TYR A 294 37.42 -19.50 -9.08
N MET A 295 36.19 -19.91 -8.76
CA MET A 295 35.18 -19.07 -8.13
C MET A 295 34.71 -19.68 -6.81
N PHE A 296 34.08 -18.87 -5.97
CA PHE A 296 33.46 -19.32 -4.73
C PHE A 296 32.34 -18.37 -4.35
N ASP A 297 31.46 -18.83 -3.47
CA ASP A 297 30.48 -17.99 -2.80
C ASP A 297 30.36 -18.40 -1.31
N ILE A 298 29.91 -17.48 -0.47
CA ILE A 298 29.91 -17.59 0.99
C ILE A 298 28.50 -17.39 1.53
N ALA A 299 28.00 -18.38 2.27
CA ALA A 299 26.69 -18.35 2.89
C ALA A 299 26.63 -19.35 4.05
N ASP A 300 25.68 -19.18 4.97
CA ASP A 300 25.38 -20.20 5.99
C ASP A 300 24.47 -21.29 5.39
N PHE A 301 25.07 -22.25 4.70
CA PHE A 301 24.33 -23.31 3.98
C PHE A 301 23.62 -24.31 4.91
N ASN A 302 23.94 -24.35 6.20
CA ASN A 302 23.36 -25.33 7.13
C ASN A 302 22.54 -24.69 8.27
N GLN A 303 22.39 -23.36 8.25
CA GLN A 303 21.70 -22.54 9.23
C GLN A 303 22.21 -22.71 10.67
N ASP A 304 23.52 -22.91 10.85
CA ASP A 304 24.13 -23.04 12.17
C ASP A 304 24.66 -21.73 12.76
N GLY A 305 24.49 -20.62 12.03
CA GLY A 305 24.94 -19.28 12.38
C GLY A 305 26.41 -19.03 12.06
N MET A 306 27.07 -19.90 11.31
CA MET A 306 28.45 -19.72 10.84
C MET A 306 28.49 -19.76 9.31
N LEU A 307 29.27 -18.87 8.71
CA LEU A 307 29.42 -18.84 7.25
C LEU A 307 30.21 -20.06 6.75
N ASP A 308 29.68 -20.68 5.70
CA ASP A 308 30.26 -21.78 4.94
C ASP A 308 30.76 -21.28 3.58
N ILE A 309 31.49 -22.13 2.84
CA ILE A 309 32.06 -21.74 1.54
C ILE A 309 31.78 -22.81 0.48
N TYR A 310 31.13 -22.43 -0.61
CA TYR A 310 31.03 -23.24 -1.83
C TYR A 310 32.18 -22.86 -2.77
N ILE A 311 33.01 -23.82 -3.18
CA ILE A 311 34.20 -23.58 -4.01
C ILE A 311 34.07 -24.35 -5.32
N VAL A 312 34.16 -23.61 -6.43
CA VAL A 312 34.32 -24.17 -7.78
C VAL A 312 35.79 -24.40 -8.07
N ASP A 313 36.14 -25.62 -8.49
CA ASP A 313 37.52 -26.07 -8.69
C ASP A 313 37.73 -26.66 -10.08
N ASP A 314 38.92 -26.47 -10.66
CA ASP A 314 39.37 -27.19 -11.87
C ASP A 314 39.67 -28.67 -11.54
N GLY A 315 38.59 -29.41 -11.28
CA GLY A 315 38.61 -30.74 -10.70
C GLY A 315 37.22 -31.19 -10.26
N PHE A 316 36.94 -31.04 -8.97
CA PHE A 316 35.64 -31.32 -8.35
C PHE A 316 35.30 -30.18 -7.41
N ASP A 317 34.07 -29.69 -7.45
CA ASP A 317 33.63 -28.64 -6.53
C ASP A 317 33.56 -29.14 -5.08
N TYR A 318 33.65 -28.22 -4.13
CA TYR A 318 33.65 -28.52 -2.70
C TYR A 318 32.71 -27.60 -1.93
N VAL A 319 32.07 -28.15 -0.91
CA VAL A 319 31.45 -27.37 0.17
C VAL A 319 32.32 -27.52 1.41
N TYR A 320 32.72 -26.39 1.99
CA TYR A 320 33.45 -26.31 3.25
C TYR A 320 32.51 -25.77 4.32
N THR A 321 32.01 -26.68 5.15
CA THR A 321 31.13 -26.35 6.28
C THR A 321 31.93 -26.04 7.52
N THR A 322 31.72 -24.87 8.11
CA THR A 322 32.38 -24.41 9.32
C THR A 322 31.96 -25.27 10.51
N THR A 323 32.91 -25.57 11.41
CA THR A 323 32.64 -26.41 12.59
C THR A 323 33.16 -25.83 13.90
N SER A 324 34.16 -24.95 13.82
CA SER A 324 34.63 -24.18 14.97
C SER A 324 35.51 -23.05 14.50
N ILE A 325 35.39 -21.92 15.17
CA ILE A 325 36.14 -20.71 14.87
C ILE A 325 37.09 -20.36 16.02
N THR A 326 38.26 -19.84 15.68
CA THR A 326 39.11 -19.06 16.60
C THR A 326 39.33 -17.69 15.95
N PRO A 327 38.68 -16.63 16.46
CA PRO A 327 38.78 -15.27 15.95
C PRO A 327 40.22 -14.83 15.68
N ASP A 328 40.43 -14.07 14.61
CA ASP A 328 41.71 -13.59 14.08
C ASP A 328 42.73 -14.69 13.73
N VAL A 329 42.43 -15.97 13.96
CA VAL A 329 43.42 -17.06 14.02
C VAL A 329 43.19 -18.13 12.96
N GLY A 330 41.96 -18.63 12.86
CA GLY A 330 41.65 -19.70 11.91
C GLY A 330 40.34 -20.41 12.19
N ILE A 331 39.79 -20.97 11.12
CA ILE A 331 38.51 -21.66 11.08
C ILE A 331 38.74 -23.14 10.76
N THR A 332 38.01 -24.02 11.45
CA THR A 332 38.02 -25.46 11.16
C THR A 332 36.79 -25.84 10.37
N PHE A 333 36.99 -26.52 9.24
CA PHE A 333 35.94 -26.93 8.33
C PHE A 333 35.82 -28.45 8.22
N THR A 334 34.63 -28.93 7.88
CA THR A 334 34.41 -30.23 7.25
C THR A 334 34.18 -30.02 5.75
N SER A 335 34.92 -30.74 4.91
CA SER A 335 34.79 -30.62 3.45
C SER A 335 33.96 -31.76 2.85
N GLN A 336 33.02 -31.43 1.98
CA GLN A 336 32.30 -32.37 1.11
C GLN A 336 32.69 -32.15 -0.34
N THR A 337 33.05 -33.22 -1.07
CA THR A 337 33.28 -33.16 -2.51
C THR A 337 31.98 -33.39 -3.27
N MET A 338 31.63 -32.47 -4.15
CA MET A 338 30.45 -32.56 -5.01
C MET A 338 30.74 -33.54 -6.14
N SER A 339 29.96 -34.63 -6.21
CA SER A 339 30.19 -35.74 -7.15
C SER A 339 29.03 -35.90 -8.13
N PHE A 340 28.47 -34.78 -8.60
CA PHE A 340 27.40 -34.76 -9.59
C PHE A 340 27.96 -34.87 -11.01
N SER A 341 27.10 -35.25 -11.96
CA SER A 341 27.49 -35.37 -13.37
C SER A 341 27.72 -34.01 -14.05
N SER A 342 27.17 -32.93 -13.48
CA SER A 342 27.40 -31.55 -13.93
C SER A 342 28.74 -30.96 -13.51
N VAL A 343 29.27 -31.32 -12.34
CA VAL A 343 30.43 -30.64 -11.72
C VAL A 343 31.79 -31.17 -12.17
N GLY A 344 31.89 -31.65 -13.42
CA GLY A 344 33.10 -32.27 -13.96
C GLY A 344 33.84 -31.35 -14.94
N GLY A 345 34.25 -30.14 -14.52
CA GLY A 345 34.81 -29.15 -15.44
C GLY A 345 35.39 -27.89 -14.80
N PHE A 346 35.48 -26.83 -15.61
CA PHE A 346 35.82 -25.46 -15.18
C PHE A 346 34.50 -24.69 -15.08
N GLY A 347 33.90 -24.64 -13.88
CA GLY A 347 32.73 -23.79 -13.62
C GLY A 347 33.10 -22.30 -13.59
N GLY A 348 32.16 -21.47 -13.99
CA GLY A 348 32.24 -20.01 -13.98
C GLY A 348 31.75 -19.42 -12.66
N ASN A 349 31.01 -18.32 -12.73
CA ASN A 349 30.46 -17.61 -11.59
C ASN A 349 29.49 -18.50 -10.78
N VAL A 350 29.45 -18.26 -9.48
CA VAL A 350 28.60 -18.95 -8.51
C VAL A 350 27.78 -17.88 -7.82
N HIS A 351 26.48 -18.12 -7.69
CA HIS A 351 25.57 -17.23 -6.97
C HIS A 351 24.64 -18.06 -6.10
N VAL A 352 24.40 -17.60 -4.88
CA VAL A 352 23.50 -18.24 -3.92
C VAL A 352 22.23 -17.44 -3.71
N ALA A 353 21.10 -18.14 -3.59
CA ALA A 353 19.81 -17.54 -3.27
C ALA A 353 18.84 -18.62 -2.78
N ASP A 354 17.80 -18.25 -2.05
CA ASP A 354 16.69 -19.14 -1.69
C ASP A 354 15.69 -19.16 -2.86
N ILE A 355 15.89 -20.07 -3.81
CA ILE A 355 15.10 -20.09 -5.07
C ILE A 355 13.84 -20.95 -4.98
N ASP A 356 13.71 -21.80 -3.96
CA ASP A 356 12.49 -22.58 -3.69
C ASP A 356 11.72 -22.15 -2.43
N LEU A 357 12.14 -21.04 -1.80
CA LEU A 357 11.51 -20.39 -0.66
C LEU A 357 11.39 -21.30 0.58
N ASP A 358 12.29 -22.26 0.72
CA ASP A 358 12.30 -23.19 1.86
C ASP A 358 13.20 -22.73 3.02
N GLY A 359 13.88 -21.59 2.85
CA GLY A 359 14.76 -20.95 3.82
C GLY A 359 16.20 -21.44 3.77
N ASP A 360 16.53 -22.43 2.94
CA ASP A 360 17.89 -22.87 2.68
C ASP A 360 18.44 -22.19 1.41
N LEU A 361 19.61 -21.55 1.50
CA LEU A 361 20.24 -20.95 0.31
C LEU A 361 20.75 -22.04 -0.66
N ASP A 362 20.25 -22.01 -1.88
CA ASP A 362 20.64 -22.86 -3.00
C ASP A 362 21.83 -22.30 -3.77
N VAL A 363 22.42 -23.11 -4.65
CA VAL A 363 23.64 -22.76 -5.40
C VAL A 363 23.42 -22.86 -6.90
N GLY A 364 23.55 -21.73 -7.60
CA GLY A 364 23.65 -21.67 -9.06
C GLY A 364 25.11 -21.55 -9.51
N ILE A 365 25.47 -22.20 -10.63
CA ILE A 365 26.83 -22.20 -11.19
C ILE A 365 26.76 -22.08 -12.71
N ALA A 366 27.35 -21.03 -13.26
CA ALA A 366 27.55 -20.88 -14.71
C ALA A 366 28.60 -21.88 -15.20
N ASP A 367 28.51 -22.40 -16.44
CA ASP A 367 29.42 -23.45 -16.92
C ASP A 367 29.91 -23.20 -18.35
N VAL A 368 30.68 -22.13 -18.53
CA VAL A 368 31.47 -21.89 -19.74
C VAL A 368 32.91 -21.52 -19.40
N ASP A 369 33.84 -22.21 -20.07
CA ASP A 369 35.27 -21.92 -20.01
C ASP A 369 35.58 -20.65 -20.81
N VAL A 370 36.04 -19.61 -20.12
CA VAL A 370 36.45 -18.32 -20.67
C VAL A 370 37.55 -18.44 -21.73
N ASP A 371 38.38 -19.49 -21.67
CA ASP A 371 39.55 -19.70 -22.54
C ASP A 371 39.31 -20.67 -23.73
N ILE A 372 38.10 -21.24 -23.92
CA ILE A 372 37.80 -22.18 -25.03
C ILE A 372 36.78 -21.61 -26.05
N PRO A 373 37.25 -21.07 -27.19
CA PRO A 373 36.37 -20.70 -28.30
C PRO A 373 35.94 -21.89 -29.17
N PRO A 374 34.71 -21.89 -29.76
CA PRO A 374 33.55 -21.06 -29.41
C PRO A 374 32.32 -21.90 -28.99
N CYS A 375 31.57 -21.43 -27.99
CA CYS A 375 30.12 -21.63 -27.77
C CYS A 375 29.52 -23.00 -28.12
N ASN A 376 30.29 -24.07 -27.91
CA ASN A 376 29.91 -25.43 -28.30
C ASN A 376 30.68 -26.43 -27.44
N SER A 377 30.76 -26.12 -26.15
CA SER A 377 31.40 -26.97 -25.15
C SER A 377 30.47 -28.13 -24.76
N GLY A 378 29.16 -27.97 -24.97
CA GLY A 378 28.11 -28.90 -24.52
C GLY A 378 28.00 -28.93 -22.99
N ARG A 379 28.41 -27.84 -22.34
CA ARG A 379 28.43 -27.63 -20.89
C ARG A 379 27.15 -26.91 -20.44
N ARG A 380 26.80 -27.06 -19.16
CA ARG A 380 25.49 -26.63 -18.66
C ARG A 380 25.59 -25.84 -17.36
N MET A 381 24.87 -24.73 -17.27
CA MET A 381 24.59 -24.11 -15.97
C MET A 381 23.98 -25.16 -15.04
N ALA A 382 24.43 -25.18 -13.79
CA ALA A 382 23.97 -26.11 -12.77
C ALA A 382 23.28 -25.34 -11.64
N ILE A 383 22.18 -25.89 -11.15
CA ILE A 383 21.49 -25.39 -9.95
C ILE A 383 21.39 -26.57 -8.98
N PHE A 384 21.87 -26.38 -7.76
CA PHE A 384 21.88 -27.38 -6.71
C PHE A 384 20.95 -26.98 -5.58
N ARG A 385 20.06 -27.91 -5.25
CA ARG A 385 19.21 -27.82 -4.08
C ARG A 385 20.03 -28.05 -2.83
N ASN A 386 19.93 -27.15 -1.88
CA ASN A 386 20.39 -27.31 -0.52
C ASN A 386 19.21 -27.73 0.36
N ASP A 387 19.43 -28.69 1.25
CA ASP A 387 18.47 -29.08 2.29
C ASP A 387 19.24 -29.19 3.62
N GLY A 388 19.31 -28.09 4.37
CA GLY A 388 20.05 -27.98 5.63
C GLY A 388 21.50 -28.44 5.54
N GLY A 389 22.24 -27.97 4.53
CA GLY A 389 23.64 -28.30 4.23
C GLY A 389 23.82 -29.58 3.41
N THR A 390 22.73 -30.23 2.99
CA THR A 390 22.78 -31.43 2.13
C THR A 390 22.43 -31.09 0.70
N PHE A 391 23.45 -31.04 -0.16
CA PHE A 391 23.23 -30.67 -1.55
C PHE A 391 22.79 -31.82 -2.46
N THR A 392 21.91 -31.54 -3.42
CA THR A 392 21.52 -32.45 -4.49
C THR A 392 21.50 -31.75 -5.86
N ASP A 393 21.71 -32.54 -6.93
CA ASP A 393 21.53 -32.09 -8.32
C ASP A 393 20.20 -32.67 -8.86
N PRO A 394 19.10 -31.90 -8.76
CA PRO A 394 17.79 -32.38 -9.16
C PRO A 394 17.64 -32.48 -10.69
N TYR A 395 18.35 -31.64 -11.44
CA TYR A 395 18.31 -31.60 -12.91
C TYR A 395 19.21 -32.68 -13.58
N GLY A 396 20.23 -33.18 -12.87
CA GLY A 396 20.97 -34.41 -13.18
C GLY A 396 21.81 -34.40 -14.46
N THR A 397 21.29 -34.95 -15.56
CA THR A 397 21.95 -34.89 -16.89
C THR A 397 20.99 -34.46 -17.99
N THR A 398 19.82 -33.96 -17.59
CA THR A 398 18.83 -33.44 -18.53
C THR A 398 19.37 -32.13 -19.09
N LEU A 399 19.18 -31.94 -20.39
CA LEU A 399 19.50 -30.69 -21.08
C LEU A 399 18.25 -29.81 -21.04
N TYR A 400 18.44 -28.58 -20.56
CA TYR A 400 17.43 -27.53 -20.52
C TYR A 400 17.91 -26.36 -21.36
N ASP A 401 16.98 -25.66 -22.02
CA ASP A 401 17.34 -24.55 -22.91
C ASP A 401 17.96 -23.39 -22.11
N TRP A 402 17.47 -23.11 -20.89
CA TRP A 402 18.05 -22.14 -19.95
C TRP A 402 19.43 -22.54 -19.41
N ALA A 403 19.84 -23.80 -19.56
CA ALA A 403 21.11 -24.28 -19.03
C ALA A 403 22.26 -24.22 -20.05
N ASP A 404 22.03 -23.85 -21.31
CA ASP A 404 23.03 -24.01 -22.38
C ASP A 404 24.00 -22.81 -22.51
N ASN A 405 25.29 -23.04 -22.28
CA ASN A 405 26.38 -22.07 -22.50
C ASN A 405 26.19 -20.67 -21.86
N CYS A 406 25.77 -20.63 -20.61
CA CYS A 406 25.72 -19.42 -19.77
C CYS A 406 27.14 -19.05 -19.27
N TYR A 407 27.60 -17.83 -19.56
CA TYR A 407 28.85 -17.27 -19.05
C TYR A 407 28.75 -16.86 -17.58
N ASP A 408 27.65 -16.19 -17.25
CA ASP A 408 27.26 -15.69 -15.95
C ASP A 408 25.75 -15.47 -15.93
N PHE A 409 25.16 -15.33 -14.74
CA PHE A 409 23.73 -15.09 -14.53
C PHE A 409 23.52 -14.23 -13.28
N ALA A 410 22.35 -13.63 -13.15
CA ALA A 410 21.92 -12.96 -11.92
C ALA A 410 20.53 -13.46 -11.50
N TRP A 411 20.35 -13.68 -10.20
CA TRP A 411 19.04 -13.87 -9.59
C TRP A 411 18.38 -12.50 -9.40
N LEU A 412 17.13 -12.36 -9.80
CA LEU A 412 16.30 -11.18 -9.57
C LEU A 412 14.84 -11.58 -9.76
N ASP A 413 13.96 -10.95 -9.00
CA ASP A 413 12.53 -11.03 -9.24
C ASP A 413 12.16 -9.99 -10.30
N VAL A 414 11.92 -10.44 -11.53
CA VAL A 414 11.71 -9.52 -12.65
C VAL A 414 10.32 -8.91 -12.55
N ASN A 415 9.30 -9.67 -12.19
CA ASN A 415 7.89 -9.25 -12.15
C ASN A 415 7.35 -8.91 -10.74
N ASN A 416 8.23 -8.83 -9.73
CA ASN A 416 7.94 -8.50 -8.33
C ASN A 416 6.85 -9.38 -7.72
N ASP A 417 7.07 -10.66 -7.92
CA ASP A 417 6.16 -11.79 -7.86
C ASP A 417 6.44 -12.63 -6.58
N GLY A 418 7.63 -12.47 -6.00
CA GLY A 418 8.11 -13.16 -4.82
C GLY A 418 8.85 -14.46 -5.14
N LEU A 419 8.87 -14.90 -6.39
CA LEU A 419 9.78 -15.93 -6.89
C LEU A 419 11.00 -15.29 -7.52
N LEU A 420 12.16 -15.90 -7.27
CA LEU A 420 13.38 -15.50 -7.98
C LEU A 420 13.37 -16.06 -9.40
N ASP A 421 13.47 -15.14 -10.36
CA ASP A 421 13.80 -15.40 -11.75
C ASP A 421 15.31 -15.30 -11.96
N PHE A 422 15.75 -15.44 -13.20
CA PHE A 422 17.13 -15.10 -13.53
C PHE A 422 17.31 -14.63 -14.97
N VAL A 423 18.34 -13.79 -15.12
CA VAL A 423 18.87 -13.37 -16.42
C VAL A 423 20.19 -14.06 -16.65
N THR A 424 20.37 -14.70 -17.80
CA THR A 424 21.66 -15.28 -18.21
C THR A 424 22.36 -14.43 -19.26
N GLY A 425 23.69 -14.38 -19.15
CA GLY A 425 24.58 -13.89 -20.18
C GLY A 425 25.01 -15.04 -21.09
N ASP A 426 24.31 -15.23 -22.20
CA ASP A 426 24.54 -16.36 -23.10
C ASP A 426 25.58 -16.06 -24.16
N CYS A 427 26.06 -17.11 -24.81
CA CYS A 427 26.90 -17.02 -26.01
C CYS A 427 26.34 -16.17 -27.16
N ALA A 428 25.03 -15.90 -27.21
CA ALA A 428 24.38 -15.16 -28.30
C ALA A 428 23.53 -13.98 -27.80
N GLY A 429 23.86 -13.41 -26.64
CA GLY A 429 23.15 -12.26 -26.07
C GLY A 429 22.80 -12.51 -24.61
N HIS A 430 21.52 -12.35 -24.29
CA HIS A 430 20.95 -12.51 -22.96
C HIS A 430 19.64 -13.27 -23.08
N SER A 431 19.26 -14.02 -22.05
CA SER A 431 17.92 -14.57 -21.92
C SER A 431 17.35 -14.35 -20.52
N VAL A 432 16.03 -14.21 -20.45
CA VAL A 432 15.26 -14.01 -19.21
C VAL A 432 14.43 -15.26 -18.97
N HIS A 433 14.57 -15.86 -17.79
CA HIS A 433 13.89 -17.10 -17.41
C HIS A 433 13.05 -16.87 -16.17
N MET A 434 11.73 -16.94 -16.34
CA MET A 434 10.75 -16.70 -15.29
C MET A 434 10.44 -17.98 -14.53
N SER A 435 10.39 -17.91 -13.19
CA SER A 435 9.90 -18.99 -12.35
C SER A 435 8.40 -19.18 -12.57
N THR A 436 7.93 -20.42 -12.52
CA THR A 436 6.50 -20.75 -12.67
C THR A 436 5.97 -21.60 -11.51
N ASN A 437 6.70 -21.58 -10.40
CA ASN A 437 6.53 -22.49 -9.27
C ASN A 437 5.55 -21.93 -8.24
N CYS A 438 4.34 -21.61 -8.70
CA CYS A 438 3.28 -20.97 -7.93
C CYS A 438 2.90 -21.66 -6.63
N ASP A 439 3.11 -22.99 -6.55
CA ASP A 439 2.86 -23.76 -5.35
C ASP A 439 3.81 -23.39 -4.18
N LEU A 440 4.87 -22.61 -4.42
CA LEU A 440 5.89 -22.23 -3.44
C LEU A 440 5.61 -20.91 -2.71
N ILE A 441 4.81 -20.03 -3.30
CA ILE A 441 4.56 -18.71 -2.75
C ILE A 441 3.46 -18.78 -1.69
N ALA A 442 3.68 -18.11 -0.57
CA ALA A 442 2.62 -17.88 0.41
C ALA A 442 1.57 -16.94 -0.21
N SER A 443 0.29 -17.20 0.03
CA SER A 443 -0.84 -16.37 -0.43
C SER A 443 -0.85 -14.92 0.12
N SER A 444 0.19 -14.48 0.82
CA SER A 444 0.40 -13.09 1.21
C SER A 444 0.88 -12.22 0.04
N ALA A 445 1.29 -12.82 -1.08
CA ALA A 445 1.61 -12.16 -2.34
C ALA A 445 0.43 -12.14 -3.33
N ASP A 446 -0.78 -12.42 -2.85
CA ASP A 446 -2.06 -12.26 -3.58
C ASP A 446 -2.62 -10.88 -3.21
N TYR A 447 -2.14 -9.81 -3.86
CA TYR A 447 -2.43 -8.44 -3.43
C TYR A 447 -3.85 -8.00 -3.82
N ASP A 448 -4.43 -8.60 -4.86
CA ASP A 448 -5.82 -8.38 -5.26
C ASP A 448 -6.82 -9.38 -4.67
N LEU A 449 -6.31 -10.40 -3.97
CA LEU A 449 -7.03 -11.36 -3.11
C LEU A 449 -8.01 -12.23 -3.90
N ASP A 450 -7.58 -12.64 -5.10
CA ASP A 450 -8.37 -13.44 -6.03
C ASP A 450 -8.24 -14.97 -5.80
N GLY A 451 -7.33 -15.35 -4.90
CA GLY A 451 -6.98 -16.72 -4.55
C GLY A 451 -5.81 -17.31 -5.34
N ILE A 452 -5.13 -16.49 -6.16
CA ILE A 452 -3.91 -16.80 -6.89
C ILE A 452 -2.84 -15.76 -6.46
N PRO A 453 -1.67 -16.18 -5.96
CA PRO A 453 -0.56 -15.25 -5.74
C PRO A 453 -0.25 -14.47 -7.02
N ASP A 454 -0.08 -13.16 -6.94
CA ASP A 454 0.05 -12.21 -8.07
C ASP A 454 1.14 -12.60 -9.07
N ALA A 455 2.22 -13.21 -8.58
CA ALA A 455 3.24 -13.89 -9.38
C ALA A 455 2.73 -14.79 -10.50
N CYS A 456 1.64 -15.46 -10.16
CA CYS A 456 1.05 -16.56 -10.87
C CYS A 456 -0.32 -16.21 -11.40
N ASP A 457 -0.80 -15.03 -11.04
CA ASP A 457 -1.96 -14.43 -11.63
C ASP A 457 -1.57 -13.78 -12.98
N PRO A 458 -2.21 -14.18 -14.09
CA PRO A 458 -2.01 -13.51 -15.36
C PRO A 458 -2.40 -11.99 -15.35
N CYS A 459 -2.94 -11.45 -14.26
CA CYS A 459 -3.43 -10.07 -14.13
C CYS A 459 -3.41 -9.57 -12.66
N PRO A 460 -2.23 -9.44 -12.04
CA PRO A 460 -1.96 -9.31 -10.58
C PRO A 460 -2.53 -8.07 -9.85
N THR A 461 -3.57 -7.46 -10.38
CA THR A 461 -4.23 -6.24 -9.92
C THR A 461 -5.73 -6.35 -10.10
N ASN A 462 -6.21 -7.51 -10.55
CA ASN A 462 -7.57 -7.77 -10.93
C ASN A 462 -8.08 -8.92 -10.06
N PRO A 463 -9.07 -8.67 -9.19
CA PRO A 463 -9.64 -9.69 -8.31
C PRO A 463 -10.40 -10.83 -9.03
N ASP A 464 -10.23 -10.97 -10.36
CA ASP A 464 -10.70 -12.10 -11.17
C ASP A 464 -9.49 -12.99 -11.59
N PRO A 465 -9.39 -14.22 -11.05
CA PRO A 465 -8.27 -15.16 -11.28
C PRO A 465 -8.17 -15.73 -12.69
N GLY A 466 -9.08 -15.34 -13.59
CA GLY A 466 -9.03 -15.68 -15.00
C GLY A 466 -8.52 -14.56 -15.90
N CYS A 467 -8.22 -13.38 -15.35
CA CYS A 467 -7.93 -12.18 -16.13
C CYS A 467 -8.98 -11.87 -17.16
N ALA A 468 -10.20 -12.29 -16.84
CA ALA A 468 -11.34 -11.77 -17.53
C ALA A 468 -11.42 -10.31 -17.08
N PRO A 469 -11.29 -9.33 -17.99
CA PRO A 469 -11.76 -8.00 -17.66
C PRO A 469 -13.21 -8.17 -17.20
N ASP A 470 -13.63 -7.44 -16.16
CA ASP A 470 -15.02 -7.44 -15.75
C ASP A 470 -15.87 -7.08 -16.99
N VAL A 471 -16.46 -8.10 -17.60
CA VAL A 471 -17.23 -7.96 -18.84
C VAL A 471 -18.67 -7.59 -18.51
N GLU A 472 -19.02 -7.55 -17.22
CA GLU A 472 -20.33 -7.22 -16.72
C GLU A 472 -20.37 -5.76 -16.26
N TYR A 473 -20.93 -4.92 -17.13
CA TYR A 473 -21.32 -3.57 -16.75
C TYR A 473 -22.47 -3.63 -15.71
N PRO A 474 -22.54 -2.70 -14.74
CA PRO A 474 -23.58 -2.74 -13.73
C PRO A 474 -24.98 -2.59 -14.33
N ILE A 475 -25.94 -3.33 -13.76
CA ILE A 475 -27.35 -3.27 -14.13
C ILE A 475 -28.17 -2.94 -12.89
N VAL A 476 -28.95 -1.86 -12.98
CA VAL A 476 -29.86 -1.43 -11.91
C VAL A 476 -31.30 -1.85 -12.20
N GLY A 477 -32.05 -2.17 -11.15
CA GLY A 477 -33.48 -2.54 -11.25
C GLY A 477 -34.35 -1.39 -11.77
N LEU A 478 -35.49 -1.70 -12.38
CA LEU A 478 -36.45 -0.70 -12.90
C LEU A 478 -37.71 -0.55 -12.02
N ASP A 479 -37.73 -1.21 -10.86
CA ASP A 479 -38.87 -1.28 -9.94
C ASP A 479 -38.92 -0.15 -8.92
N HIS A 480 -37.85 0.63 -8.78
CA HIS A 480 -37.80 1.84 -7.97
C HIS A 480 -38.10 3.12 -8.78
N SER A 481 -38.19 4.28 -8.12
CA SER A 481 -38.32 5.56 -8.82
C SER A 481 -37.08 5.83 -9.69
N VAL A 482 -37.24 6.63 -10.75
CA VAL A 482 -36.11 6.99 -11.64
C VAL A 482 -34.95 7.66 -10.89
N ALA A 483 -35.23 8.41 -9.82
CA ALA A 483 -34.19 9.03 -9.00
C ALA A 483 -33.40 7.96 -8.23
N ARG A 484 -34.08 6.96 -7.66
CA ARG A 484 -33.43 5.83 -7.00
C ARG A 484 -32.60 5.00 -7.99
N GLN A 485 -33.12 4.75 -9.20
CA GLN A 485 -32.39 4.01 -10.23
C GLN A 485 -31.07 4.68 -10.61
N TRP A 486 -31.08 6.00 -10.80
CA TRP A 486 -29.86 6.76 -11.11
C TRP A 486 -28.96 6.96 -9.88
N ASN A 487 -29.50 6.93 -8.66
CA ASN A 487 -28.68 6.89 -7.46
C ASN A 487 -27.96 5.55 -7.32
N ASP A 488 -28.63 4.42 -7.52
CA ASP A 488 -27.99 3.09 -7.54
C ASP A 488 -26.91 3.05 -8.63
N MET A 489 -27.19 3.58 -9.83
CA MET A 489 -26.19 3.66 -10.91
C MET A 489 -24.99 4.53 -10.51
N LEU A 490 -25.20 5.65 -9.81
CA LEU A 490 -24.11 6.48 -9.29
C LEU A 490 -23.30 5.74 -8.22
N LEU A 491 -23.93 5.00 -7.31
CA LEU A 491 -23.23 4.18 -6.32
C LEU A 491 -22.36 3.11 -7.01
N GLU A 492 -22.90 2.41 -8.01
CA GLU A 492 -22.14 1.47 -8.84
C GLU A 492 -20.97 2.13 -9.60
N SER A 493 -21.13 3.41 -9.96
CA SER A 493 -20.08 4.20 -10.62
C SER A 493 -18.96 4.54 -9.64
N ILE A 494 -19.29 4.85 -8.39
CA ILE A 494 -18.33 5.14 -7.33
C ILE A 494 -17.48 3.91 -7.00
N ARG A 495 -18.11 2.72 -6.89
CA ARG A 495 -17.40 1.45 -6.63
C ARG A 495 -16.37 1.08 -7.70
N ARG A 496 -16.56 1.61 -8.92
CA ARG A 496 -15.71 1.33 -10.10
C ARG A 496 -14.80 2.49 -10.48
N ASP A 497 -14.61 3.41 -9.54
CA ASP A 497 -13.76 4.58 -9.66
C ASP A 497 -12.79 4.67 -8.48
N PHE A 498 -11.77 5.53 -8.58
CA PHE A 498 -10.81 5.69 -7.50
C PHE A 498 -11.48 6.13 -6.18
N ALA A 499 -10.95 5.69 -5.05
CA ALA A 499 -11.42 6.00 -3.70
C ALA A 499 -11.20 7.49 -3.34
N ARG A 500 -12.15 8.34 -3.71
CA ARG A 500 -12.03 9.81 -3.59
C ARG A 500 -13.21 10.40 -2.81
N PRO A 501 -13.25 10.28 -1.47
CA PRO A 501 -14.42 10.63 -0.67
C PRO A 501 -14.90 12.08 -0.86
N THR A 502 -13.99 13.04 -1.07
CA THR A 502 -14.33 14.44 -1.36
C THR A 502 -15.02 14.61 -2.72
N VAL A 503 -14.48 13.97 -3.76
CA VAL A 503 -15.01 13.99 -5.12
C VAL A 503 -16.36 13.28 -5.17
N HIS A 504 -16.49 12.14 -4.46
CA HIS A 504 -17.70 11.34 -4.44
C HIS A 504 -18.84 11.99 -3.64
N ALA A 505 -18.55 12.62 -2.50
CA ALA A 505 -19.52 13.47 -1.80
C ALA A 505 -20.09 14.57 -2.71
N ARG A 506 -19.22 15.20 -3.51
CA ARG A 506 -19.63 16.21 -4.50
C ARG A 506 -20.42 15.62 -5.67
N ASN A 507 -20.05 14.43 -6.17
CA ASN A 507 -20.80 13.74 -7.23
C ASN A 507 -22.20 13.34 -6.76
N LEU A 508 -22.34 12.85 -5.52
CA LEU A 508 -23.63 12.57 -4.87
C LEU A 508 -24.48 13.82 -4.76
N PHE A 509 -23.92 14.94 -4.31
CA PHE A 509 -24.63 16.22 -4.26
C PHE A 509 -25.05 16.75 -5.63
N HIS A 510 -24.12 16.85 -6.59
CA HIS A 510 -24.41 17.38 -7.92
C HIS A 510 -25.46 16.53 -8.64
N THR A 511 -25.40 15.21 -8.50
CA THR A 511 -26.42 14.33 -9.07
C THR A 511 -27.77 14.53 -8.39
N SER A 512 -27.79 14.68 -7.06
CA SER A 512 -29.01 15.00 -6.31
C SER A 512 -29.64 16.33 -6.75
N VAL A 513 -28.84 17.36 -6.99
CA VAL A 513 -29.29 18.66 -7.50
C VAL A 513 -29.90 18.54 -8.89
N VAL A 514 -29.25 17.84 -9.85
CA VAL A 514 -29.82 17.75 -11.20
C VAL A 514 -31.13 16.95 -11.21
N MET A 515 -31.29 15.97 -10.31
CA MET A 515 -32.55 15.25 -10.11
C MET A 515 -33.63 16.15 -9.51
N TRP A 516 -33.27 16.92 -8.47
CA TRP A 516 -34.16 17.88 -7.82
C TRP A 516 -34.63 18.97 -8.78
N ASP A 517 -33.72 19.66 -9.46
CA ASP A 517 -34.05 20.75 -10.39
C ASP A 517 -34.89 20.26 -11.56
N ALA A 518 -34.63 19.05 -12.07
CA ALA A 518 -35.44 18.43 -13.11
C ALA A 518 -36.86 18.11 -12.62
N TRP A 519 -37.02 17.71 -11.36
CA TRP A 519 -38.32 17.44 -10.76
C TRP A 519 -39.10 18.74 -10.47
N ALA A 520 -38.42 19.71 -9.85
CA ALA A 520 -38.96 21.00 -9.41
C ALA A 520 -39.33 21.90 -10.60
N ALA A 521 -38.66 21.79 -11.75
CA ALA A 521 -39.00 22.55 -12.95
C ALA A 521 -40.43 22.31 -13.49
N PHE A 522 -41.08 21.23 -13.05
CA PHE A 522 -42.48 20.92 -13.36
C PHE A 522 -43.41 21.02 -12.15
N ASP A 523 -42.92 21.54 -11.03
CA ASP A 523 -43.69 21.77 -9.82
C ASP A 523 -43.96 23.26 -9.63
N ASP A 524 -45.20 23.63 -9.36
CA ASP A 524 -45.59 25.03 -9.17
C ASP A 524 -45.35 25.53 -7.73
N GLU A 525 -45.03 24.62 -6.79
CA GLU A 525 -44.83 24.92 -5.37
C GLU A 525 -43.37 24.81 -4.94
N SER A 526 -42.47 24.28 -5.79
CA SER A 526 -41.08 23.99 -5.44
C SER A 526 -40.09 24.88 -6.17
N CYS A 527 -38.92 25.03 -5.58
CA CYS A 527 -37.86 25.89 -6.06
C CYS A 527 -36.67 25.09 -6.58
N GLN A 528 -36.04 25.58 -7.64
CA GLN A 528 -34.80 25.01 -8.14
C GLN A 528 -33.60 25.53 -7.33
N PHE A 529 -32.52 24.75 -7.28
CA PHE A 529 -31.26 25.13 -6.64
C PHE A 529 -30.34 25.87 -7.61
N LEU A 530 -30.07 25.29 -8.80
CA LEU A 530 -29.14 25.85 -9.78
C LEU A 530 -29.89 26.41 -10.99
N LEU A 531 -30.89 25.69 -11.49
CA LEU A 531 -31.66 26.04 -12.68
C LEU A 531 -32.50 27.31 -12.44
N GLY A 532 -32.23 28.39 -13.16
CA GLY A 532 -32.87 29.69 -12.96
C GLY A 532 -32.16 30.59 -11.96
N GLU A 533 -31.19 30.05 -11.21
CA GLU A 533 -30.59 30.68 -10.05
C GLU A 533 -29.13 31.07 -10.27
N THR A 534 -28.56 31.76 -9.27
CA THR A 534 -27.12 32.08 -9.21
C THR A 534 -26.49 31.51 -7.94
N VAL A 535 -25.58 30.54 -8.12
CA VAL A 535 -24.89 29.81 -7.04
C VAL A 535 -23.38 29.95 -7.24
N GLY A 536 -22.63 30.32 -6.19
CA GLY A 536 -21.16 30.43 -6.29
C GLY A 536 -20.67 31.43 -7.35
N GLY A 537 -21.49 32.41 -7.74
CA GLY A 537 -21.19 33.34 -8.83
C GLY A 537 -21.42 32.79 -10.24
N PHE A 538 -21.92 31.56 -10.38
CA PHE A 538 -22.40 30.96 -11.63
C PHE A 538 -23.90 31.14 -11.78
N SER A 539 -24.39 31.44 -12.98
CA SER A 539 -25.83 31.57 -13.25
C SER A 539 -26.29 30.59 -14.34
N CYS A 540 -27.31 29.78 -14.07
CA CYS A 540 -27.95 28.92 -15.07
C CYS A 540 -29.30 29.53 -15.46
N ALA A 541 -29.44 30.07 -16.67
CA ALA A 541 -30.66 30.77 -17.07
C ALA A 541 -31.83 29.80 -17.31
N PHE A 542 -33.01 30.11 -16.76
CA PHE A 542 -34.22 29.32 -16.99
C PHE A 542 -35.41 30.22 -17.34
N ASP A 543 -36.00 29.98 -18.51
CA ASP A 543 -37.16 30.74 -19.01
C ASP A 543 -38.50 30.07 -18.65
N GLY A 544 -38.47 29.01 -17.81
CA GLY A 544 -39.59 28.12 -17.56
C GLY A 544 -39.78 27.09 -18.68
N ILE A 545 -40.58 26.05 -18.40
CA ILE A 545 -40.96 25.03 -19.38
C ILE A 545 -42.48 24.94 -19.53
N ALA A 546 -42.97 24.71 -20.75
CA ALA A 546 -44.39 24.56 -20.99
C ALA A 546 -44.95 23.30 -20.29
N PRO A 547 -46.09 23.37 -19.58
CA PRO A 547 -46.64 22.22 -18.87
C PRO A 547 -46.92 21.04 -19.82
N PRO A 548 -46.32 19.86 -19.58
CA PRO A 548 -46.54 18.68 -20.40
C PRO A 548 -47.91 18.05 -20.10
N ALA A 549 -48.40 17.20 -21.00
CA ALA A 549 -49.66 16.48 -20.80
C ALA A 549 -49.57 15.40 -19.71
N ASN A 550 -48.37 14.89 -19.46
CA ASN A 550 -48.05 13.96 -18.38
C ASN A 550 -46.78 14.48 -17.69
N VAL A 551 -46.94 15.03 -16.49
CA VAL A 551 -45.85 15.63 -15.70
C VAL A 551 -44.92 14.55 -15.18
N ASP A 552 -45.45 13.44 -14.66
CA ASP A 552 -44.64 12.35 -14.11
C ASP A 552 -43.67 11.80 -15.17
N ALA A 553 -44.18 11.49 -16.37
CA ALA A 553 -43.31 11.01 -17.45
C ALA A 553 -42.29 12.06 -17.93
N ALA A 554 -42.61 13.35 -17.81
CA ALA A 554 -41.68 14.43 -18.15
C ALA A 554 -40.58 14.58 -17.10
N ARG A 555 -40.91 14.45 -15.81
CA ARG A 555 -39.94 14.39 -14.71
C ARG A 555 -39.00 13.20 -14.90
N ASP A 556 -39.54 12.01 -15.18
CA ASP A 556 -38.73 10.82 -15.44
C ASP A 556 -37.78 11.02 -16.61
N THR A 557 -38.27 11.61 -17.71
CA THR A 557 -37.42 11.90 -18.88
C THR A 557 -36.34 12.93 -18.56
N ALA A 558 -36.67 14.03 -17.87
CA ALA A 558 -35.71 15.08 -17.57
C ALA A 558 -34.61 14.60 -16.61
N ILE A 559 -34.99 13.89 -15.54
CA ILE A 559 -34.05 13.29 -14.59
C ILE A 559 -33.10 12.33 -15.31
N THR A 560 -33.65 11.44 -16.12
CA THR A 560 -32.86 10.42 -16.83
C THR A 560 -31.81 11.03 -17.77
N TYR A 561 -32.19 12.02 -18.59
CA TYR A 561 -31.21 12.69 -19.45
C TYR A 561 -30.20 13.54 -18.68
N ALA A 562 -30.58 14.11 -17.52
CA ALA A 562 -29.68 14.88 -16.69
C ALA A 562 -28.63 13.99 -16.01
N ALA A 563 -29.07 12.93 -15.34
CA ALA A 563 -28.19 11.97 -14.67
C ALA A 563 -27.25 11.29 -15.67
N TYR A 564 -27.77 10.75 -16.78
CA TYR A 564 -26.97 10.14 -17.85
C TYR A 564 -25.81 11.05 -18.29
N ARG A 565 -26.12 12.31 -18.65
CA ARG A 565 -25.11 13.24 -19.16
C ARG A 565 -24.09 13.63 -18.09
N LEU A 566 -24.53 13.81 -16.85
CA LEU A 566 -23.64 14.16 -15.75
C LEU A 566 -22.70 13.00 -15.42
N LEU A 567 -23.22 11.78 -15.23
CA LEU A 567 -22.40 10.60 -14.90
C LEU A 567 -21.41 10.27 -16.02
N SER A 568 -21.84 10.31 -17.29
CA SER A 568 -20.94 10.17 -18.45
C SER A 568 -19.78 11.16 -18.44
N HIS A 569 -19.98 12.39 -17.93
CA HIS A 569 -18.91 13.38 -17.80
C HIS A 569 -18.03 13.10 -16.58
N ARG A 570 -18.63 12.81 -15.42
CA ARG A 570 -17.93 12.63 -14.14
C ARG A 570 -16.99 11.43 -14.13
N PHE A 571 -17.42 10.33 -14.72
CA PHE A 571 -16.70 9.05 -14.71
C PHE A 571 -15.97 8.77 -16.04
N ALA A 572 -15.79 9.80 -16.88
CA ALA A 572 -15.12 9.66 -18.18
C ALA A 572 -13.66 9.23 -18.08
N ASN A 573 -13.01 9.49 -16.94
CA ASN A 573 -11.61 9.18 -16.66
C ASN A 573 -11.46 8.14 -15.53
N SER A 574 -12.53 7.42 -15.20
CA SER A 574 -12.47 6.34 -14.22
C SER A 574 -11.77 5.11 -14.79
N PRO A 575 -11.15 4.27 -13.96
CA PRO A 575 -10.51 3.02 -14.40
C PRO A 575 -11.43 2.17 -15.28
N GLN A 576 -12.72 2.10 -14.94
CA GLN A 576 -13.73 1.30 -15.66
C GLN A 576 -14.67 2.13 -16.55
N ALA A 577 -14.24 3.30 -17.04
CA ALA A 577 -15.10 4.25 -17.78
C ALA A 577 -15.87 3.64 -18.96
N ALA A 578 -15.28 2.68 -19.69
CA ALA A 578 -15.94 2.03 -20.83
C ALA A 578 -17.15 1.18 -20.41
N LEU A 579 -17.04 0.43 -19.31
CA LEU A 579 -18.12 -0.40 -18.76
C LEU A 579 -19.22 0.48 -18.18
N LEU A 580 -18.84 1.53 -17.45
CA LEU A 580 -19.78 2.50 -16.91
C LEU A 580 -20.59 3.18 -18.02
N GLN A 581 -19.94 3.62 -19.10
CA GLN A 581 -20.66 4.19 -20.24
C GLN A 581 -21.62 3.19 -20.88
N GLN A 582 -21.22 1.92 -20.96
CA GLN A 582 -22.10 0.86 -21.45
C GLN A 582 -23.32 0.64 -20.53
N ALA A 583 -23.13 0.66 -19.21
CA ALA A 583 -24.22 0.60 -18.23
C ALA A 583 -25.20 1.75 -18.41
N TYR A 584 -24.70 2.99 -18.57
CA TYR A 584 -25.52 4.17 -18.79
C TYR A 584 -26.34 4.07 -20.08
N ASP A 585 -25.73 3.60 -21.17
CA ASP A 585 -26.38 3.42 -22.46
C ASP A 585 -27.50 2.35 -22.40
N VAL A 586 -27.24 1.24 -21.71
CA VAL A 586 -28.21 0.15 -21.52
C VAL A 586 -29.37 0.63 -20.66
N HIS A 587 -29.10 1.31 -19.55
CA HIS A 587 -30.13 1.83 -18.66
C HIS A 587 -31.03 2.87 -19.37
N MET A 588 -30.44 3.74 -20.20
CA MET A 588 -31.19 4.63 -21.09
C MET A 588 -32.08 3.86 -22.06
N ALA A 589 -31.58 2.78 -22.67
CA ALA A 589 -32.33 1.97 -23.63
C ALA A 589 -33.51 1.23 -22.97
N ASP A 590 -33.33 0.71 -21.75
CA ASP A 590 -34.37 0.04 -20.96
C ASP A 590 -35.51 0.99 -20.56
N GLN A 591 -35.17 2.27 -20.33
CA GLN A 591 -36.11 3.37 -20.11
C GLN A 591 -36.76 3.89 -21.42
N GLY A 592 -36.35 3.36 -22.58
CA GLY A 592 -36.87 3.76 -23.90
C GLY A 592 -36.35 5.11 -24.41
N MET A 593 -35.23 5.59 -23.88
CA MET A 593 -34.61 6.86 -24.22
C MET A 593 -33.68 6.75 -25.44
N ASP A 594 -33.51 7.86 -26.16
CA ASP A 594 -32.60 7.96 -27.30
C ASP A 594 -31.26 8.59 -26.87
N ILE A 595 -30.22 7.76 -26.74
CA ILE A 595 -28.86 8.19 -26.36
C ILE A 595 -28.23 9.16 -27.37
N SER A 596 -28.75 9.23 -28.61
CA SER A 596 -28.26 10.19 -29.62
C SER A 596 -28.88 11.58 -29.48
N PHE A 597 -29.90 11.73 -28.62
CA PHE A 597 -30.57 13.00 -28.37
C PHE A 597 -29.75 13.88 -27.41
N THR A 598 -29.08 14.88 -27.96
CA THR A 598 -28.15 15.77 -27.22
C THR A 598 -28.60 17.24 -27.17
N SER A 599 -29.77 17.56 -27.71
CA SER A 599 -30.31 18.92 -27.73
C SER A 599 -30.48 19.45 -26.31
N GLN A 600 -30.11 20.71 -26.07
CA GLN A 600 -30.39 21.46 -24.84
C GLN A 600 -31.53 22.48 -25.03
N ASP A 601 -32.10 22.57 -26.23
CA ASP A 601 -33.20 23.51 -26.53
C ASP A 601 -34.54 22.97 -26.01
N TYR A 602 -34.86 23.35 -24.77
CA TYR A 602 -36.12 23.00 -24.11
C TYR A 602 -37.27 23.97 -24.43
N SER A 603 -37.05 25.02 -25.25
CA SER A 603 -38.06 26.06 -25.55
C SER A 603 -39.34 25.54 -26.19
N THR A 604 -39.31 24.30 -26.70
CA THR A 604 -40.44 23.59 -27.29
C THR A 604 -41.22 22.71 -26.31
N GLY A 605 -40.86 22.71 -25.02
CA GLY A 605 -41.43 21.85 -23.98
C GLY A 605 -40.82 20.44 -23.93
N SER A 606 -39.60 20.26 -24.44
CA SER A 606 -38.92 18.96 -24.45
C SER A 606 -38.24 18.68 -23.11
N ALA A 607 -38.76 17.72 -22.35
CA ALA A 607 -38.18 17.28 -21.09
C ALA A 607 -36.77 16.70 -21.24
N ALA A 608 -36.52 15.91 -22.29
CA ALA A 608 -35.19 15.40 -22.61
C ALA A 608 -34.17 16.52 -22.87
N ALA A 609 -34.62 17.60 -23.52
CA ALA A 609 -33.75 18.74 -23.77
C ALA A 609 -33.50 19.56 -22.50
N LEU A 610 -34.48 19.64 -21.61
CA LEU A 610 -34.32 20.25 -20.30
C LEU A 610 -33.32 19.47 -19.45
N GLY A 611 -33.42 18.14 -19.39
CA GLY A 611 -32.46 17.30 -18.66
C GLY A 611 -31.02 17.49 -19.15
N ASN A 612 -30.81 17.46 -20.48
CA ASN A 612 -29.52 17.75 -21.09
C ASN A 612 -28.98 19.16 -20.75
N TYR A 613 -29.86 20.16 -20.65
CA TYR A 613 -29.50 21.53 -20.30
C TYR A 613 -29.10 21.65 -18.82
N ILE A 614 -29.89 21.06 -17.92
CA ILE A 614 -29.59 21.04 -16.47
C ILE A 614 -28.23 20.41 -16.21
N ALA A 615 -27.96 19.24 -16.81
CA ALA A 615 -26.66 18.59 -16.67
C ALA A 615 -25.51 19.43 -17.23
N GLN A 616 -25.70 20.13 -18.36
CA GLN A 616 -24.67 21.05 -18.87
C GLN A 616 -24.41 22.21 -17.90
N CYS A 617 -25.45 22.81 -17.32
CA CYS A 617 -25.29 23.84 -16.29
C CYS A 617 -24.49 23.32 -15.09
N MET A 618 -24.77 22.10 -14.64
CA MET A 618 -24.04 21.50 -13.51
C MET A 618 -22.57 21.19 -13.84
N ILE A 619 -22.29 20.72 -15.07
CA ILE A 619 -20.91 20.52 -15.54
C ILE A 619 -20.17 21.85 -15.59
N ASP A 620 -20.78 22.89 -16.16
CA ASP A 620 -20.15 24.21 -16.29
C ASP A 620 -19.92 24.86 -14.91
N PHE A 621 -20.86 24.71 -13.97
CA PHE A 621 -20.69 25.11 -12.57
C PHE A 621 -19.51 24.38 -11.92
N GLY A 622 -19.45 23.06 -12.08
CA GLY A 622 -18.42 22.22 -11.46
C GLY A 622 -16.99 22.53 -11.91
N LEU A 623 -16.80 23.05 -13.13
CA LEU A 623 -15.49 23.46 -13.61
C LEU A 623 -14.94 24.75 -12.95
N GLN A 624 -15.76 25.45 -12.17
CA GLN A 624 -15.38 26.71 -11.52
C GLN A 624 -15.78 26.81 -10.03
N ASP A 625 -16.26 25.73 -9.43
CA ASP A 625 -16.73 25.72 -8.03
C ASP A 625 -15.60 25.62 -6.99
N GLY A 626 -14.34 25.64 -7.43
CA GLY A 626 -13.17 25.54 -6.55
C GLY A 626 -12.59 24.13 -6.43
N SER A 627 -13.19 23.09 -7.02
CA SER A 627 -12.70 21.72 -6.88
C SER A 627 -11.48 21.37 -7.74
N ASN A 628 -11.07 22.27 -8.64
CA ASN A 628 -10.00 22.02 -9.64
C ASN A 628 -10.27 20.81 -10.56
N GLU A 629 -11.55 20.53 -10.86
CA GLU A 629 -11.97 19.41 -11.70
C GLU A 629 -11.25 19.35 -13.06
N GLY A 630 -11.09 20.50 -13.72
CA GLY A 630 -10.45 20.57 -15.05
C GLY A 630 -8.98 20.14 -15.09
N ALA A 631 -8.31 20.06 -13.93
CA ALA A 631 -6.95 19.56 -13.77
C ALA A 631 -6.91 18.23 -12.98
N GLY A 632 -8.03 17.51 -12.91
CA GLY A 632 -8.12 16.21 -12.25
C GLY A 632 -8.08 16.28 -10.72
N TYR A 633 -8.54 17.38 -10.12
CA TYR A 633 -8.57 17.58 -8.65
C TYR A 633 -7.19 17.59 -7.98
N THR A 634 -6.14 17.84 -8.76
CA THR A 634 -4.75 17.90 -8.28
C THR A 634 -4.51 19.04 -7.30
N ASN A 635 -3.55 18.85 -6.39
CA ASN A 635 -3.14 19.85 -5.42
C ASN A 635 -2.51 21.06 -6.10
N THR A 636 -2.80 22.25 -5.61
CA THR A 636 -2.33 23.51 -6.22
C THR A 636 -1.31 24.25 -5.38
N SER A 637 -1.24 23.97 -4.07
CA SER A 637 -0.41 24.72 -3.12
C SER A 637 0.15 23.87 -1.99
N TYR A 638 -0.53 22.81 -1.56
CA TYR A 638 -0.08 21.96 -0.47
C TYR A 638 1.13 21.11 -0.84
N ALA A 639 2.07 20.99 0.10
CA ALA A 639 3.15 20.00 0.09
C ALA A 639 3.39 19.50 1.53
N PRO A 640 3.64 18.20 1.74
CA PRO A 640 3.97 17.68 3.06
C PRO A 640 5.31 18.23 3.55
N ILE A 641 5.43 18.45 4.86
CA ILE A 641 6.70 18.84 5.49
C ILE A 641 7.54 17.64 5.91
N ASN A 642 6.89 16.52 6.22
CA ASN A 642 7.57 15.28 6.59
C ASN A 642 7.92 14.50 5.32
N PRO A 643 9.13 13.90 5.27
CA PRO A 643 9.46 12.94 4.23
C PRO A 643 8.57 11.70 4.36
N PRO A 644 8.30 10.96 3.27
CA PRO A 644 7.49 9.74 3.31
C PRO A 644 8.06 8.72 4.31
N LEU A 645 7.17 8.01 5.01
CA LEU A 645 7.53 6.87 5.85
C LEU A 645 7.43 5.60 5.01
N ILE A 646 8.56 4.90 4.82
CA ILE A 646 8.59 3.55 4.26
C ILE A 646 8.09 2.59 5.33
N VAL A 647 6.90 2.02 5.12
CA VAL A 647 6.19 1.28 6.19
C VAL A 647 6.88 -0.03 6.53
N ASP A 648 7.57 -0.66 5.58
CA ASP A 648 8.28 -1.93 5.75
C ASP A 648 9.55 -1.80 6.59
N LEU A 649 10.08 -0.57 6.73
CA LEU A 649 11.22 -0.29 7.59
C LEU A 649 10.78 0.03 9.04
N PRO A 650 11.52 -0.47 10.05
CA PRO A 650 11.23 -0.16 11.45
C PRO A 650 11.53 1.30 11.79
N GLY A 651 10.64 1.91 12.58
CA GLY A 651 10.82 3.23 13.17
C GLY A 651 10.28 4.36 12.29
N ASN A 652 10.64 5.59 12.64
CA ASN A 652 10.36 6.80 11.87
C ASN A 652 11.46 7.87 12.13
N PRO A 653 12.74 7.55 11.82
CA PRO A 653 13.88 8.38 12.21
C PRO A 653 13.92 9.74 11.50
N ASP A 654 13.31 9.85 10.33
CA ASP A 654 13.40 11.03 9.46
C ASP A 654 12.24 12.02 9.61
N ILE A 655 11.31 11.78 10.54
CA ILE A 655 10.19 12.68 10.76
C ILE A 655 10.67 14.09 11.18
N ALA A 656 10.24 15.11 10.43
CA ALA A 656 10.65 16.49 10.66
C ALA A 656 9.78 17.20 11.71
N ASP A 657 8.47 16.93 11.72
CA ASP A 657 7.49 17.49 12.65
C ASP A 657 6.42 16.45 13.03
N MET A 658 6.47 15.98 14.28
CA MET A 658 5.53 15.01 14.85
C MET A 658 4.10 15.54 14.99
N ASN A 659 3.82 16.81 14.66
CA ASN A 659 2.45 17.33 14.66
C ASN A 659 1.86 17.44 13.26
N ARG A 660 2.63 17.08 12.23
CA ARG A 660 2.27 17.25 10.83
C ARG A 660 2.10 15.92 10.12
N TRP A 661 1.22 15.87 9.12
CA TRP A 661 0.99 14.66 8.35
C TRP A 661 2.26 14.21 7.62
N GLN A 662 2.38 12.91 7.44
CA GLN A 662 3.48 12.25 6.77
C GLN A 662 2.90 11.32 5.70
N PRO A 663 3.34 11.44 4.43
CA PRO A 663 3.01 10.47 3.39
C PRO A 663 3.55 9.08 3.78
N LEU A 664 2.92 8.03 3.28
CA LEU A 664 3.39 6.65 3.47
C LEU A 664 3.84 6.08 2.14
N THR A 665 4.93 5.31 2.17
CA THR A 665 5.49 4.59 1.03
C THR A 665 5.28 3.09 1.24
N LEU A 666 4.73 2.41 0.24
CA LEU A 666 4.49 0.96 0.19
C LEU A 666 5.04 0.37 -1.10
N ASP A 667 5.38 -0.92 -1.10
CA ASP A 667 5.76 -1.66 -2.32
C ASP A 667 4.67 -1.63 -3.40
N LEU A 668 3.39 -1.76 -3.00
CA LEU A 668 2.22 -1.65 -3.87
C LEU A 668 1.11 -0.87 -3.17
N PHE A 669 0.57 0.16 -3.83
CA PHE A 669 -0.59 0.90 -3.34
C PHE A 669 -1.84 0.54 -4.15
N ILE A 670 -2.82 -0.06 -3.49
CA ILE A 670 -4.17 -0.31 -4.00
C ILE A 670 -5.14 0.55 -3.18
N ASP A 671 -6.03 1.29 -3.84
CA ASP A 671 -7.03 2.12 -3.17
C ASP A 671 -8.23 1.31 -2.64
N GLN A 672 -9.15 1.95 -1.90
CA GLN A 672 -10.32 1.25 -1.31
C GLN A 672 -11.20 0.54 -2.35
N SER A 673 -11.16 1.01 -3.59
CA SER A 673 -11.97 0.47 -4.67
C SER A 673 -11.22 -0.62 -5.45
N GLY A 674 -10.05 -1.07 -4.98
CA GLY A 674 -9.25 -2.11 -5.60
C GLY A 674 -8.41 -1.62 -6.79
N ASN A 675 -8.19 -0.31 -6.95
CA ASN A 675 -7.39 0.20 -8.06
C ASN A 675 -5.96 0.49 -7.62
N GLU A 676 -4.98 -0.04 -8.35
CA GLU A 676 -3.58 0.36 -8.21
C GLU A 676 -3.43 1.87 -8.48
N ILE A 677 -2.74 2.58 -7.57
CA ILE A 677 -2.33 3.97 -7.80
C ILE A 677 -0.85 3.95 -8.18
N PRO A 678 -0.49 4.42 -9.39
CA PRO A 678 0.90 4.48 -9.82
C PRO A 678 1.77 5.32 -8.87
N GLY A 679 2.88 4.74 -8.44
CA GLY A 679 3.82 5.32 -7.48
C GLY A 679 3.57 4.82 -6.06
N SER A 680 4.65 4.41 -5.38
CA SER A 680 4.63 3.85 -4.02
C SER A 680 4.16 4.85 -2.94
N THR A 681 4.07 6.14 -3.25
CA THR A 681 3.78 7.22 -2.29
C THR A 681 2.70 8.19 -2.80
N PRO A 682 1.42 8.01 -2.43
CA PRO A 682 0.35 8.89 -2.90
C PRO A 682 0.41 10.30 -2.30
N ASP A 683 0.05 11.28 -3.12
CA ASP A 683 -0.14 12.67 -2.69
C ASP A 683 -1.31 12.81 -1.70
N PHE A 684 -1.28 13.89 -0.90
CA PHE A 684 -2.43 14.26 -0.05
C PHE A 684 -3.67 14.45 -0.94
N LEU A 685 -4.73 13.67 -0.71
CA LEU A 685 -6.00 13.81 -1.41
C LEU A 685 -6.77 15.08 -0.98
N SER A 686 -6.80 16.08 -1.87
CA SER A 686 -7.66 17.27 -1.76
C SER A 686 -7.48 18.15 -0.50
N PRO A 687 -6.26 18.51 -0.06
CA PRO A 687 -6.02 19.35 1.14
C PRO A 687 -6.63 20.75 1.01
N GLU A 688 -7.01 21.18 -0.19
CA GLU A 688 -7.52 22.52 -0.48
C GLU A 688 -9.06 22.53 -0.60
N TRP A 689 -9.75 21.42 -0.30
CA TRP A 689 -11.18 21.24 -0.58
C TRP A 689 -12.10 22.24 0.15
N GLY A 690 -11.61 22.92 1.20
CA GLY A 690 -12.34 24.02 1.84
C GLY A 690 -12.65 25.19 0.90
N GLN A 691 -12.01 25.29 -0.27
CA GLN A 691 -12.34 26.29 -1.29
C GLN A 691 -13.59 25.97 -2.11
N VAL A 692 -14.08 24.72 -2.06
CA VAL A 692 -15.21 24.29 -2.87
C VAL A 692 -16.48 24.99 -2.40
N VAL A 693 -17.29 25.51 -3.34
CA VAL A 693 -18.55 26.22 -3.03
C VAL A 693 -19.47 25.31 -2.21
N PRO A 694 -19.85 25.71 -0.97
CA PRO A 694 -20.70 24.89 -0.12
C PRO A 694 -22.19 25.01 -0.50
N PHE A 695 -23.01 24.09 0.02
CA PHE A 695 -24.45 24.06 -0.13
C PHE A 695 -25.17 24.93 0.92
N ALA A 696 -24.88 24.69 2.20
CA ALA A 696 -25.58 25.28 3.35
C ALA A 696 -24.65 25.96 4.37
N LEU A 697 -23.33 25.79 4.27
CA LEU A 697 -22.37 26.43 5.19
C LEU A 697 -22.47 27.96 5.18
N ASP A 698 -22.53 28.57 6.36
CA ASP A 698 -22.58 30.03 6.52
C ASP A 698 -21.15 30.60 6.51
N PRO A 699 -20.84 31.60 5.65
CA PRO A 699 -19.58 32.34 5.72
C PRO A 699 -19.26 32.95 7.09
N ALA A 700 -20.25 33.14 7.97
CA ALA A 700 -20.04 33.59 9.34
C ALA A 700 -19.31 32.56 10.22
N ASP A 701 -19.39 31.27 9.88
CA ASP A 701 -18.72 30.17 10.59
C ASP A 701 -17.35 29.82 9.97
N MET A 702 -16.93 30.58 8.95
CA MET A 702 -15.66 30.40 8.26
C MET A 702 -14.55 31.25 8.86
N ASN A 703 -13.43 30.61 9.18
CA ASN A 703 -12.14 31.26 9.38
C ASN A 703 -11.26 31.12 8.13
N THR A 704 -10.45 32.14 7.85
CA THR A 704 -9.44 32.08 6.78
C THR A 704 -8.05 32.12 7.40
N TYR A 705 -7.23 31.13 7.06
CA TYR A 705 -5.86 31.01 7.52
C TYR A 705 -4.89 30.96 6.35
N THR A 706 -3.74 31.62 6.47
CA THR A 706 -2.74 31.67 5.40
C THR A 706 -1.52 30.82 5.74
N ARG A 707 -1.15 29.87 4.88
CA ARG A 707 0.13 29.15 4.92
C ARG A 707 0.71 29.07 3.51
N ASP A 708 2.01 29.38 3.39
CA ASP A 708 2.79 29.30 2.14
C ASP A 708 2.18 30.06 0.94
N GLY A 709 1.46 31.15 1.22
CA GLY A 709 0.84 32.00 0.20
C GLY A 709 -0.53 31.52 -0.27
N PHE A 710 -1.08 30.45 0.32
CA PHE A 710 -2.43 29.97 0.10
C PHE A 710 -3.34 30.27 1.31
N ASP A 711 -4.58 30.68 1.03
CA ASP A 711 -5.59 30.99 2.04
C ASP A 711 -6.54 29.79 2.20
N TYR A 712 -6.39 29.03 3.28
CA TYR A 712 -7.26 27.93 3.66
C TYR A 712 -8.56 28.47 4.27
N GLN A 713 -9.71 28.06 3.70
CA GLN A 713 -11.03 28.31 4.26
C GLN A 713 -11.42 27.15 5.18
N VAL A 714 -11.68 27.46 6.45
CA VAL A 714 -11.97 26.49 7.50
C VAL A 714 -13.31 26.83 8.13
N TYR A 715 -14.34 26.07 7.76
CA TYR A 715 -15.67 26.16 8.35
C TYR A 715 -15.75 25.37 9.64
N HIS A 716 -16.65 25.75 10.56
CA HIS A 716 -16.87 25.07 11.85
C HIS A 716 -15.57 24.74 12.61
N ASP A 717 -14.60 25.65 12.56
CA ASP A 717 -13.25 25.44 13.07
C ASP A 717 -13.25 24.99 14.55
N PRO A 718 -12.86 23.74 14.86
CA PRO A 718 -12.86 23.21 16.23
C PRO A 718 -11.69 23.73 17.08
N GLY A 719 -10.76 24.47 16.47
CA GLY A 719 -9.49 24.83 17.08
C GLY A 719 -8.43 23.73 16.95
N SER A 720 -7.23 24.03 17.45
CA SER A 720 -6.06 23.14 17.32
C SER A 720 -6.27 21.78 18.00
N PRO A 721 -5.88 20.67 17.36
CA PRO A 721 -5.80 19.37 18.01
C PRO A 721 -4.72 19.36 19.12
N PRO A 722 -4.66 18.30 19.96
CA PRO A 722 -3.52 18.05 20.83
C PRO A 722 -2.21 18.05 20.03
N THR A 723 -1.17 18.68 20.53
CA THR A 723 0.16 18.65 19.91
C THR A 723 1.20 18.17 20.90
N ILE A 724 2.26 17.57 20.37
CA ILE A 724 3.41 17.13 21.15
C ILE A 724 4.52 18.18 21.11
N GLN A 725 5.14 18.41 22.27
CA GLN A 725 6.31 19.26 22.43
C GLN A 725 7.47 18.41 22.95
N MET A 726 8.68 18.65 22.44
CA MET A 726 9.87 17.86 22.80
C MET A 726 10.25 17.94 24.28
N ASP A 727 9.74 18.91 25.04
CA ASP A 727 9.91 19.02 26.48
C ASP A 727 8.74 18.40 27.29
N GLY A 728 7.76 17.79 26.62
CA GLY A 728 6.53 17.25 27.21
C GLY A 728 5.54 18.32 27.66
N GLY A 729 5.76 19.59 27.29
CA GLY A 729 4.91 20.72 27.65
C GLY A 729 3.56 20.77 26.91
N GLY A 730 2.84 21.87 27.12
CA GLY A 730 1.58 22.13 26.41
C GLY A 730 0.50 21.09 26.69
N ASN A 731 -0.01 20.48 25.64
CA ASN A 731 -1.06 19.44 25.63
C ASN A 731 -0.52 18.06 25.21
N SER A 732 0.80 17.83 25.30
CA SER A 732 1.47 16.56 24.92
C SER A 732 0.84 15.33 25.58
N GLN A 733 0.35 15.45 26.81
CA GLN A 733 -0.32 14.36 27.52
C GLN A 733 -1.58 13.84 26.81
N TYR A 734 -2.34 14.69 26.11
CA TYR A 734 -3.54 14.27 25.38
C TYR A 734 -3.19 13.66 24.03
N TYR A 735 -2.12 14.15 23.39
CA TYR A 735 -1.54 13.56 22.19
C TYR A 735 -1.08 12.12 22.51
N GLN A 736 -0.24 11.97 23.53
CA GLN A 736 0.29 10.68 23.98
C GLN A 736 -0.81 9.70 24.41
N TRP A 737 -1.81 10.18 25.15
CA TRP A 737 -2.96 9.36 25.57
C TRP A 737 -3.81 8.88 24.38
N GLY A 738 -4.02 9.75 23.37
CA GLY A 738 -4.77 9.41 22.17
C GLY A 738 -4.15 8.24 21.41
N TYR A 739 -2.87 8.36 21.04
CA TYR A 739 -2.17 7.29 20.30
C TYR A 739 -1.89 6.04 21.14
N ALA A 740 -1.74 6.18 22.47
CA ALA A 740 -1.71 5.01 23.35
C ALA A 740 -3.05 4.26 23.34
N THR A 741 -4.17 4.95 23.12
CA THR A 741 -5.48 4.32 22.98
C THR A 741 -5.56 3.47 21.71
N ASP A 742 -4.98 3.93 20.60
CA ASP A 742 -4.92 3.16 19.34
C ASP A 742 -4.15 1.84 19.53
N ILE A 743 -3.00 1.90 20.20
CA ILE A 743 -2.20 0.71 20.55
C ILE A 743 -3.03 -0.25 21.42
N ILE A 744 -3.66 0.26 22.48
CA ILE A 744 -4.43 -0.58 23.40
C ILE A 744 -5.65 -1.19 22.70
N TRP A 745 -6.32 -0.46 21.82
CA TRP A 745 -7.47 -0.98 21.09
C TRP A 745 -7.08 -2.00 20.02
N SER A 746 -5.89 -1.88 19.45
CA SER A 746 -5.29 -2.93 18.61
C SER A 746 -5.11 -4.25 19.37
N SER A 747 -4.89 -4.21 20.70
CA SER A 747 -4.84 -5.43 21.54
C SER A 747 -6.17 -6.17 21.67
N HIS A 748 -7.28 -5.57 21.22
CA HIS A 748 -8.61 -6.18 21.29
C HIS A 748 -8.92 -7.10 20.10
N LEU A 749 -8.01 -7.23 19.13
CA LEU A 749 -8.25 -7.89 17.84
C LEU A 749 -7.94 -9.39 17.84
N ASP A 750 -7.72 -10.01 19.00
CA ASP A 750 -7.47 -11.45 19.14
C ASP A 750 -8.76 -12.21 19.48
N ALA A 751 -9.24 -13.03 18.54
CA ALA A 751 -10.42 -13.90 18.71
C ALA A 751 -10.33 -14.84 19.92
N THR A 752 -9.12 -15.12 20.40
CA THR A 752 -8.84 -16.07 21.47
C THR A 752 -8.78 -15.45 22.87
N ASP A 753 -8.91 -14.13 23.00
CA ASP A 753 -8.81 -13.44 24.29
C ASP A 753 -9.95 -13.77 25.28
N GLY A 754 -11.02 -14.39 24.79
CA GLY A 754 -12.15 -14.90 25.57
C GLY A 754 -13.10 -13.82 26.12
N VAL A 755 -12.98 -12.57 25.70
CA VAL A 755 -13.86 -11.46 26.11
C VAL A 755 -15.08 -11.41 25.20
N MET A 756 -16.26 -11.46 25.81
CA MET A 756 -17.55 -11.37 25.11
C MET A 756 -18.21 -10.02 25.43
N TRP A 757 -18.74 -9.35 24.41
CA TRP A 757 -19.55 -8.14 24.54
C TRP A 757 -20.99 -8.38 24.16
N ASP A 758 -21.90 -7.74 24.90
CA ASP A 758 -23.27 -7.57 24.44
C ASP A 758 -23.31 -6.37 23.48
N VAL A 759 -23.34 -6.66 22.18
CA VAL A 759 -23.32 -5.64 21.12
C VAL A 759 -24.71 -5.21 20.68
N SER A 760 -25.74 -5.62 21.42
CA SER A 760 -27.11 -5.18 21.13
C SER A 760 -27.34 -3.72 21.55
N PRO A 761 -28.41 -3.08 21.04
CA PRO A 761 -28.78 -1.74 21.49
C PRO A 761 -29.13 -1.68 22.98
N ALA A 762 -29.33 -2.80 23.68
CA ALA A 762 -29.53 -2.80 25.13
C ALA A 762 -28.29 -2.31 25.91
N SER A 763 -27.11 -2.47 25.32
CA SER A 763 -25.83 -2.28 26.00
C SER A 763 -24.91 -1.26 25.31
N ILE A 764 -25.05 -1.05 24.00
CA ILE A 764 -24.26 -0.09 23.22
C ILE A 764 -25.19 1.02 22.66
N GLY A 765 -24.68 2.25 22.63
CA GLY A 765 -25.37 3.42 22.07
C GLY A 765 -25.97 4.35 23.13
N ASN A 766 -26.96 5.15 22.70
CA ASN A 766 -27.66 6.14 23.52
C ASN A 766 -26.73 7.19 24.17
N ARG A 767 -26.08 8.00 23.34
CA ARG A 767 -25.10 9.02 23.77
C ARG A 767 -25.61 10.44 23.49
N PRO A 768 -26.41 11.02 24.39
CA PRO A 768 -27.03 12.32 24.15
C PRO A 768 -26.04 13.50 24.22
N THR A 769 -24.86 13.32 24.83
CA THR A 769 -23.89 14.40 25.03
C THR A 769 -22.48 13.94 24.66
N LEU A 770 -21.82 14.72 23.81
CA LEU A 770 -20.42 14.53 23.45
C LEU A 770 -19.51 15.41 24.34
N PRO A 771 -18.26 15.01 24.59
CA PRO A 771 -17.28 15.82 25.31
C PRO A 771 -17.04 17.18 24.64
N ALA A 772 -16.85 18.24 25.44
CA ALA A 772 -16.58 19.58 24.91
C ALA A 772 -15.08 19.89 24.78
N SER A 773 -14.21 19.03 25.33
CA SER A 773 -12.76 19.24 25.37
C SER A 773 -12.02 17.91 25.52
N PHE A 774 -10.79 17.86 25.00
CA PHE A 774 -9.85 16.73 25.18
C PHE A 774 -9.62 16.35 26.65
N THR A 775 -9.84 17.26 27.60
CA THR A 775 -9.71 16.98 29.03
C THR A 775 -10.72 15.98 29.58
N ASP A 776 -11.82 15.79 28.87
CA ASP A 776 -12.94 14.93 29.30
C ASP A 776 -12.93 13.58 28.56
N TYR A 777 -12.01 13.38 27.60
CA TYR A 777 -11.99 12.20 26.74
C TYR A 777 -11.64 10.93 27.51
N ASP A 778 -10.78 11.01 28.52
CA ASP A 778 -10.42 9.88 29.39
C ASP A 778 -11.59 9.37 30.26
N THR A 779 -12.64 10.18 30.40
CA THR A 779 -13.90 9.79 31.06
C THR A 779 -14.97 9.32 30.08
N PHE A 780 -14.82 9.63 28.79
CA PHE A 780 -15.77 9.28 27.74
C PHE A 780 -15.36 7.99 27.03
N TYR A 781 -14.09 7.84 26.64
CA TYR A 781 -13.56 6.62 26.02
C TYR A 781 -13.04 5.67 27.09
N HIS A 782 -13.44 4.40 27.01
CA HIS A 782 -12.91 3.36 27.88
C HIS A 782 -11.59 2.86 27.31
N GLN A 783 -10.49 3.53 27.66
CA GLN A 783 -9.17 3.25 27.07
C GLN A 783 -8.79 1.76 27.11
N LEU A 784 -8.97 1.09 28.25
CA LEU A 784 -8.58 -0.32 28.43
C LEU A 784 -9.67 -1.31 28.02
N ASP A 785 -10.95 -0.96 28.19
CA ASP A 785 -12.06 -1.88 27.98
C ASP A 785 -12.65 -1.77 26.56
N GLY A 786 -12.30 -0.74 25.79
CA GLY A 786 -12.89 -0.46 24.48
C GLY A 786 -14.23 0.26 24.54
N GLY A 787 -14.56 1.01 23.49
CA GLY A 787 -15.83 1.73 23.37
C GLY A 787 -15.91 3.03 24.20
N THR A 788 -17.14 3.50 24.41
CA THR A 788 -17.42 4.81 25.03
C THR A 788 -18.61 4.74 25.98
N LEU A 789 -18.70 5.74 26.87
CA LEU A 789 -19.80 5.92 27.80
C LEU A 789 -21.15 5.94 27.06
N GLY A 790 -22.07 5.07 27.45
CA GLY A 790 -23.43 4.99 26.94
C GLY A 790 -24.28 4.05 27.80
N ASP A 791 -25.56 4.38 27.98
CA ASP A 791 -26.49 3.58 28.79
C ASP A 791 -27.21 2.51 27.96
N GLY A 792 -27.05 2.53 26.64
CA GLY A 792 -27.88 1.76 25.71
C GLY A 792 -29.37 2.15 25.76
N HIS A 793 -30.17 1.48 24.94
CA HIS A 793 -31.61 1.57 24.86
C HIS A 793 -32.26 0.36 25.52
N ALA A 794 -32.94 0.56 26.65
CA ALA A 794 -33.54 -0.57 27.38
C ALA A 794 -34.76 -1.20 26.67
N ILE A 795 -35.49 -0.42 25.85
CA ILE A 795 -36.77 -0.80 25.23
C ILE A 795 -36.78 -0.34 23.77
N ASN A 796 -37.16 -1.23 22.85
CA ASN A 796 -37.43 -0.88 21.47
C ASN A 796 -38.77 -0.11 21.40
N PRO A 797 -38.79 1.14 20.90
CA PRO A 797 -39.98 1.99 20.93
C PRO A 797 -41.09 1.51 20.00
N ALA A 798 -40.76 0.85 18.88
CA ALA A 798 -41.73 0.34 17.92
C ALA A 798 -42.49 -0.90 18.44
N THR A 799 -41.79 -1.79 19.16
CA THR A 799 -42.38 -3.05 19.66
C THR A 799 -42.83 -2.99 21.12
N GLY A 800 -42.27 -2.08 21.92
CA GLY A 800 -42.47 -1.99 23.37
C GLY A 800 -41.80 -3.12 24.17
N ALA A 801 -40.98 -3.95 23.53
CA ALA A 801 -40.22 -5.03 24.14
C ALA A 801 -38.79 -4.59 24.47
N PRO A 802 -38.11 -5.19 25.47
CA PRO A 802 -36.69 -4.96 25.68
C PRO A 802 -35.86 -5.50 24.51
N TYR A 803 -34.77 -4.81 24.15
CA TYR A 803 -33.77 -5.36 23.22
C TYR A 803 -33.16 -6.62 23.84
N ALA A 804 -32.99 -7.66 23.02
CA ALA A 804 -32.41 -8.91 23.46
C ALA A 804 -30.87 -8.78 23.47
N PRO A 805 -30.17 -9.25 24.51
CA PRO A 805 -28.71 -9.28 24.51
C PRO A 805 -28.16 -10.08 23.33
N HIS A 806 -27.10 -9.56 22.71
CA HIS A 806 -26.41 -10.17 21.58
C HIS A 806 -24.92 -10.31 21.92
N LEU A 807 -24.53 -11.49 22.43
CA LEU A 807 -23.18 -11.74 22.92
C LEU A 807 -22.27 -12.26 21.81
N VAL A 808 -21.23 -11.51 21.46
CA VAL A 808 -20.20 -11.89 20.48
C VAL A 808 -18.79 -11.68 21.05
N PRO A 809 -17.75 -12.38 20.55
CA PRO A 809 -16.36 -12.06 20.90
C PRO A 809 -16.04 -10.61 20.56
N ARG A 810 -15.32 -9.90 21.44
CA ARG A 810 -15.01 -8.48 21.21
C ARG A 810 -14.12 -8.27 19.97
N ALA A 811 -13.22 -9.21 19.70
CA ALA A 811 -12.34 -9.16 18.54
C ALA A 811 -13.11 -9.25 17.24
N ASP A 812 -14.04 -10.22 17.13
CA ASP A 812 -14.92 -10.34 15.96
C ASP A 812 -15.71 -9.05 15.74
N TYR A 813 -16.30 -8.48 16.79
CA TYR A 813 -17.01 -7.22 16.68
C TYR A 813 -16.10 -6.06 16.24
N ALA A 814 -14.92 -5.91 16.84
CA ALA A 814 -14.00 -4.81 16.52
C ALA A 814 -13.45 -4.90 15.09
N ARG A 815 -13.10 -6.10 14.62
CA ARG A 815 -12.62 -6.38 13.26
C ARG A 815 -13.72 -6.14 12.21
N VAL A 816 -14.89 -6.74 12.41
CA VAL A 816 -16.08 -6.51 11.56
C VAL A 816 -16.41 -5.02 11.49
N LEU A 817 -16.33 -4.33 12.62
CA LEU A 817 -16.63 -2.91 12.68
C LEU A 817 -15.63 -2.05 11.91
N ALA A 818 -14.33 -2.35 12.04
CA ALA A 818 -13.26 -1.66 11.32
C ALA A 818 -13.45 -1.80 9.80
N GLU A 819 -13.81 -2.98 9.31
CA GLU A 819 -13.99 -3.23 7.88
C GLU A 819 -15.31 -2.70 7.34
N PHE A 820 -16.43 -2.96 8.02
CA PHE A 820 -17.77 -2.51 7.60
C PHE A 820 -17.83 -0.99 7.41
N TRP A 821 -17.21 -0.22 8.29
CA TRP A 821 -17.19 1.24 8.19
C TRP A 821 -16.02 1.79 7.37
N ALA A 822 -15.03 0.97 6.98
CA ALA A 822 -13.97 1.38 6.06
C ALA A 822 -14.47 1.40 4.62
N ASP A 823 -15.12 0.32 4.21
CA ASP A 823 -15.44 0.06 2.81
C ASP A 823 -16.96 0.04 2.54
N GLY A 824 -17.82 -0.01 3.57
CA GLY A 824 -19.21 -0.41 3.32
C GLY A 824 -19.29 -1.84 2.77
N PRO A 825 -20.47 -2.34 2.42
CA PRO A 825 -20.60 -3.72 1.94
C PRO A 825 -19.83 -3.98 0.63
N ASP A 826 -19.67 -2.97 -0.25
CA ASP A 826 -19.06 -3.13 -1.59
C ASP A 826 -18.23 -1.89 -2.08
N SER A 827 -17.67 -1.06 -1.19
CA SER A 827 -16.76 0.08 -1.52
C SER A 827 -17.36 1.33 -2.21
N GLU A 828 -18.42 1.95 -1.64
CA GLU A 828 -18.98 3.23 -2.17
C GLU A 828 -18.36 4.50 -1.53
N THR A 829 -17.27 4.37 -0.78
CA THR A 829 -16.71 5.38 0.14
C THR A 829 -17.71 5.83 1.24
N PRO A 830 -17.25 6.48 2.33
CA PRO A 830 -18.13 6.87 3.44
C PRO A 830 -19.39 7.68 3.06
N PRO A 831 -19.35 8.71 2.18
CA PRO A 831 -20.57 9.42 1.80
C PRO A 831 -21.56 8.55 1.01
N GLY A 832 -21.08 7.62 0.17
CA GLY A 832 -21.94 6.69 -0.59
C GLY A 832 -22.61 5.67 0.32
N HIS A 833 -21.90 5.16 1.33
CA HIS A 833 -22.45 4.24 2.31
C HIS A 833 -23.70 4.82 3.02
N TRP A 834 -23.73 6.12 3.33
CA TRP A 834 -24.92 6.75 3.92
C TRP A 834 -26.09 6.92 2.95
N PHE A 835 -25.85 6.96 1.64
CA PHE A 835 -26.91 6.82 0.64
C PHE A 835 -27.46 5.40 0.60
N THR A 836 -26.60 4.38 0.70
CA THR A 836 -27.03 2.98 0.84
C THR A 836 -27.90 2.77 2.08
N ILE A 837 -27.52 3.37 3.22
CA ILE A 837 -28.33 3.35 4.44
C ILE A 837 -29.67 4.09 4.25
N PHE A 838 -29.66 5.25 3.60
CA PHE A 838 -30.90 5.98 3.27
C PHE A 838 -31.85 5.14 2.42
N ASN A 839 -31.29 4.43 1.43
CA ASN A 839 -32.03 3.52 0.55
C ASN A 839 -32.60 2.33 1.33
N TYR A 840 -31.79 1.70 2.20
CA TYR A 840 -32.22 0.64 3.12
C TYR A 840 -33.40 1.08 4.00
N VAL A 841 -33.32 2.28 4.59
CA VAL A 841 -34.41 2.85 5.39
C VAL A 841 -35.64 3.06 4.52
N SER A 842 -35.49 3.68 3.35
CA SER A 842 -36.59 4.00 2.45
C SER A 842 -37.35 2.78 1.91
N ASP A 843 -36.65 1.64 1.78
CA ASP A 843 -37.21 0.37 1.31
C ASP A 843 -37.80 -0.47 2.45
N HIS A 844 -37.52 -0.12 3.71
CA HIS A 844 -38.00 -0.88 4.85
C HIS A 844 -39.53 -0.88 4.92
N PRO A 845 -40.19 -2.04 5.09
CA PRO A 845 -41.65 -2.17 5.00
C PRO A 845 -42.43 -1.38 6.06
N ASP A 846 -41.79 -1.07 7.18
CA ASP A 846 -42.39 -0.27 8.27
C ASP A 846 -42.24 1.25 8.08
N VAL A 847 -41.51 1.71 7.05
CA VAL A 847 -41.46 3.13 6.72
C VAL A 847 -42.75 3.56 6.05
N VAL A 848 -43.34 4.62 6.61
CA VAL A 848 -44.37 5.39 5.93
C VAL A 848 -43.67 6.62 5.35
N LYS A 849 -43.67 6.76 4.02
CA LYS A 849 -43.01 7.85 3.29
C LYS A 849 -43.72 9.20 3.48
N GLN A 850 -43.75 9.67 4.71
CA GLN A 850 -44.29 10.95 5.16
C GLN A 850 -43.11 11.83 5.54
N TYR A 851 -42.95 12.96 4.85
CA TYR A 851 -41.86 13.88 5.16
C TYR A 851 -41.97 14.35 6.62
N LYS A 852 -40.88 14.20 7.37
CA LYS A 852 -40.80 14.47 8.82
C LYS A 852 -41.80 13.66 9.66
N GLY A 853 -42.27 12.52 9.15
CA GLY A 853 -43.27 11.68 9.80
C GLY A 853 -44.68 12.29 9.82
N GLU A 854 -44.90 13.38 9.08
CA GLU A 854 -46.15 14.14 9.08
C GLU A 854 -46.76 14.27 7.67
N GLY A 855 -48.00 14.75 7.60
CA GLY A 855 -48.63 15.12 6.33
C GLY A 855 -49.07 13.93 5.45
N ALA A 856 -49.06 14.15 4.13
CA ALA A 856 -49.47 13.14 3.15
C ALA A 856 -48.32 12.16 2.85
N VAL A 857 -48.67 10.92 2.51
CA VAL A 857 -47.68 9.96 1.98
C VAL A 857 -47.23 10.46 0.60
N LEU A 858 -45.94 10.68 0.46
CA LEU A 858 -45.32 11.14 -0.78
C LEU A 858 -45.22 10.00 -1.79
N PRO A 859 -45.34 10.29 -3.10
CA PRO A 859 -44.90 9.38 -4.15
C PRO A 859 -43.40 9.07 -4.02
N ASP A 860 -42.99 7.86 -4.42
CA ASP A 860 -41.59 7.42 -4.30
C ASP A 860 -40.59 8.40 -4.92
N LEU A 861 -40.89 8.90 -6.13
CA LEU A 861 -40.01 9.87 -6.79
C LEU A 861 -39.84 11.16 -5.98
N GLU A 862 -40.90 11.68 -5.39
CA GLU A 862 -40.83 12.91 -4.58
C GLU A 862 -40.07 12.68 -3.27
N TRP A 863 -40.29 11.52 -2.63
CA TRP A 863 -39.53 11.09 -1.46
C TRP A 863 -38.03 11.02 -1.76
N ASP A 864 -37.66 10.37 -2.87
CA ASP A 864 -36.26 10.15 -3.24
C ASP A 864 -35.54 11.47 -3.58
N VAL A 865 -36.12 12.34 -4.42
CA VAL A 865 -35.45 13.61 -4.79
C VAL A 865 -35.29 14.57 -3.60
N LYS A 866 -36.26 14.62 -2.68
CA LYS A 866 -36.16 15.44 -1.46
C LYS A 866 -35.10 14.87 -0.51
N GLY A 867 -35.10 13.56 -0.31
CA GLY A 867 -34.14 12.86 0.54
C GLY A 867 -32.70 13.00 0.03
N TYR A 868 -32.48 12.75 -1.26
CA TYR A 868 -31.16 12.87 -1.87
C TYR A 868 -30.64 14.30 -1.90
N LEU A 869 -31.48 15.32 -2.10
CA LEU A 869 -31.02 16.71 -2.01
C LEU A 869 -30.49 17.03 -0.61
N ALA A 870 -31.23 16.65 0.44
CA ALA A 870 -30.83 16.89 1.83
C ALA A 870 -29.57 16.09 2.20
N MET A 871 -29.54 14.79 1.86
CA MET A 871 -28.40 13.91 2.16
C MET A 871 -27.15 14.31 1.37
N GLY A 872 -27.28 14.55 0.06
CA GLY A 872 -26.18 14.97 -0.81
C GLY A 872 -25.59 16.31 -0.37
N GLY A 873 -26.44 17.29 -0.05
CA GLY A 873 -25.99 18.57 0.49
C GLY A 873 -25.21 18.43 1.79
N ALA A 874 -25.67 17.57 2.71
CA ALA A 874 -24.97 17.30 3.96
C ALA A 874 -23.62 16.60 3.74
N MET A 875 -23.55 15.62 2.83
CA MET A 875 -22.29 14.96 2.50
C MET A 875 -21.31 15.95 1.87
N HIS A 876 -21.75 16.76 0.92
CA HIS A 876 -20.89 17.77 0.29
C HIS A 876 -20.32 18.77 1.31
N ASP A 877 -21.15 19.32 2.20
CA ASP A 877 -20.71 20.28 3.20
C ASP A 877 -19.83 19.64 4.29
N ALA A 878 -20.06 18.37 4.63
CA ALA A 878 -19.17 17.58 5.47
C ALA A 878 -17.78 17.43 4.84
N ALA A 879 -17.70 17.19 3.53
CA ALA A 879 -16.44 17.13 2.79
C ALA A 879 -15.70 18.47 2.81
N VAL A 880 -16.38 19.56 2.47
CA VAL A 880 -15.83 20.93 2.45
C VAL A 880 -15.26 21.29 3.83
N THR A 881 -16.03 21.03 4.89
CA THR A 881 -15.62 21.34 6.26
C THR A 881 -14.44 20.48 6.70
N ALA A 882 -14.56 19.15 6.61
CA ALA A 882 -13.53 18.24 7.12
C ALA A 882 -12.21 18.39 6.37
N TRP A 883 -12.21 18.51 5.04
CA TRP A 883 -10.96 18.67 4.28
C TRP A 883 -10.38 20.08 4.36
N GLY A 884 -11.19 21.13 4.56
CA GLY A 884 -10.67 22.45 4.93
C GLY A 884 -9.88 22.42 6.24
N ILE A 885 -10.40 21.72 7.24
CA ILE A 885 -9.73 21.49 8.54
C ILE A 885 -8.47 20.62 8.36
N LYS A 886 -8.58 19.48 7.68
CA LYS A 886 -7.44 18.57 7.43
C LYS A 886 -6.31 19.25 6.69
N GLY A 887 -6.61 20.03 5.65
CA GLY A 887 -5.62 20.80 4.92
C GLY A 887 -4.92 21.85 5.77
N TRP A 888 -5.67 22.58 6.60
CA TRP A 888 -5.10 23.61 7.46
C TRP A 888 -4.26 23.02 8.61
N TYR A 889 -4.86 22.17 9.45
CA TYR A 889 -4.18 21.61 10.62
C TYR A 889 -3.13 20.59 10.25
N ASP A 890 -3.33 19.90 9.12
CA ASP A 890 -2.37 18.98 8.53
C ASP A 890 -1.82 17.98 9.57
N TYR A 891 -2.71 17.39 10.35
CA TYR A 891 -2.37 16.64 11.55
C TYR A 891 -1.94 15.21 11.24
N ILE A 892 -0.96 14.73 12.02
CA ILE A 892 -0.32 13.43 11.89
C ILE A 892 -1.29 12.24 12.09
N ARG A 893 -0.91 11.07 11.55
CA ARG A 893 -1.63 9.79 11.68
C ARG A 893 -1.01 8.87 12.74
N PRO A 894 -1.75 7.88 13.29
CA PRO A 894 -1.25 7.00 14.34
C PRO A 894 0.05 6.27 14.01
N VAL A 895 0.19 5.66 12.82
CA VAL A 895 1.41 4.91 12.46
C VAL A 895 2.66 5.78 12.55
N SER A 896 2.63 6.96 11.95
CA SER A 896 3.74 7.93 12.00
C SER A 896 4.01 8.41 13.42
N ALA A 897 2.95 8.75 14.18
CA ALA A 897 3.06 9.28 15.53
C ALA A 897 3.59 8.24 16.54
N ILE A 898 3.10 7.00 16.47
CA ILE A 898 3.47 5.91 17.36
C ILE A 898 4.92 5.52 17.13
N ARG A 899 5.32 5.29 15.88
CA ARG A 899 6.71 4.94 15.53
C ARG A 899 7.68 6.06 15.91
N ALA A 900 7.35 7.32 15.63
CA ALA A 900 8.18 8.46 16.02
C ALA A 900 8.30 8.62 17.55
N MET A 901 7.21 8.41 18.32
CA MET A 901 7.30 8.43 19.78
C MET A 901 8.08 7.22 20.33
N ALA A 902 8.03 6.06 19.66
CA ALA A 902 8.76 4.86 20.03
C ALA A 902 10.28 5.06 19.90
N ASP A 903 10.75 5.70 18.82
CA ASP A 903 12.16 6.02 18.59
C ASP A 903 12.75 6.93 19.69
N LEU A 904 11.92 7.80 20.28
CA LEU A 904 12.30 8.63 21.42
C LEU A 904 12.37 7.86 22.75
N GLY A 905 11.69 6.70 22.84
CA GLY A 905 11.58 5.90 24.06
C GLY A 905 10.30 6.19 24.86
N GLN A 906 10.38 6.13 26.19
CA GLN A 906 9.21 6.23 27.08
C GLN A 906 9.10 7.57 27.82
N SER A 907 7.89 8.03 28.11
CA SER A 907 7.62 9.34 28.75
C SER A 907 7.09 9.27 30.20
N THR A 908 6.99 8.09 30.80
CA THR A 908 6.32 7.89 32.10
C THR A 908 7.25 7.93 33.31
N ASP A 909 8.44 7.32 33.23
CA ASP A 909 9.41 7.29 34.34
C ASP A 909 10.67 8.11 33.99
N PRO A 910 10.80 9.35 34.51
CA PRO A 910 12.00 10.19 34.31
C PRO A 910 13.31 9.61 34.84
N LEU A 911 13.25 8.54 35.64
CA LEU A 911 14.42 7.83 36.17
C LEU A 911 14.65 6.46 35.49
N GLY A 912 13.73 6.04 34.62
CA GLY A 912 13.81 4.79 33.87
C GLY A 912 14.78 4.87 32.68
N THR A 913 15.05 3.73 32.06
CA THR A 913 15.78 3.66 30.79
C THR A 913 14.95 4.29 29.67
N SER A 914 15.66 4.76 28.64
CA SER A 914 15.07 5.33 27.41
C SER A 914 14.01 6.41 27.67
N TYR A 915 14.19 7.24 28.70
CA TYR A 915 13.23 8.29 29.01
C TYR A 915 13.36 9.47 28.05
N HIS A 916 12.24 9.86 27.43
CA HIS A 916 12.08 11.11 26.74
C HIS A 916 10.67 11.67 27.02
N PRO A 917 10.51 12.96 27.39
CA PRO A 917 9.20 13.51 27.74
C PRO A 917 8.19 13.54 26.57
N ALA A 918 8.67 13.48 25.32
CA ALA A 918 7.85 13.31 24.12
C ALA A 918 7.78 11.86 23.61
N GLY A 919 8.27 10.88 24.37
CA GLY A 919 8.16 9.45 24.01
C GLY A 919 6.79 8.84 24.32
N LEU A 920 6.64 7.54 24.08
CA LEU A 920 5.40 6.79 24.36
C LEU A 920 5.14 6.66 25.87
N PRO A 921 3.89 6.84 26.34
CA PRO A 921 3.56 6.59 27.74
C PRO A 921 3.54 5.08 28.03
N LEU A 922 4.11 4.66 29.16
CA LEU A 922 4.07 3.27 29.61
C LEU A 922 2.70 2.96 30.20
N VAL A 923 2.11 1.87 29.73
CA VAL A 923 0.83 1.33 30.21
C VAL A 923 1.06 -0.13 30.55
N PRO A 924 1.12 -0.51 31.84
CA PRO A 924 1.46 -1.88 32.23
C PRO A 924 0.57 -2.93 31.55
N GLY A 925 1.20 -3.93 30.92
CA GLY A 925 0.51 -4.97 30.15
C GLY A 925 0.14 -4.59 28.71
N TYR A 926 0.46 -3.37 28.26
CA TYR A 926 0.15 -2.90 26.90
C TYR A 926 1.30 -2.17 26.23
N ILE A 927 1.99 -1.27 26.94
CA ILE A 927 3.13 -0.49 26.43
C ILE A 927 4.23 -0.54 27.48
N GLU A 928 5.35 -1.19 27.13
CA GLU A 928 6.43 -1.50 28.06
C GLU A 928 7.80 -1.29 27.42
N VAL A 929 8.84 -1.18 28.25
CA VAL A 929 10.23 -1.19 27.78
C VAL A 929 10.67 -2.65 27.65
N VAL A 930 11.41 -2.96 26.59
CA VAL A 930 12.07 -4.26 26.43
C VAL A 930 13.20 -4.37 27.47
N GLU A 931 13.12 -5.39 28.33
CA GLU A 931 14.07 -5.63 29.41
C GLU A 931 15.03 -6.78 29.07
N THR A 932 16.16 -6.89 29.77
CA THR A 932 17.07 -8.03 29.59
C THR A 932 16.37 -9.35 29.91
N GLY A 933 16.42 -10.29 28.96
CA GLY A 933 15.76 -11.60 29.06
C GLY A 933 14.28 -11.60 28.64
N ASP A 934 13.77 -10.47 28.14
CA ASP A 934 12.51 -10.42 27.40
C ASP A 934 12.63 -11.21 26.08
N PRO A 935 11.60 -11.94 25.61
CA PRO A 935 11.62 -12.59 24.30
C PRO A 935 11.96 -11.66 23.14
N LEU A 936 11.57 -10.38 23.22
CA LEU A 936 11.85 -9.37 22.21
C LEU A 936 13.23 -8.72 22.37
N ALA A 937 14.01 -9.06 23.42
CA ALA A 937 15.34 -8.48 23.64
C ALA A 937 16.31 -8.74 22.47
N GLY A 938 16.08 -9.81 21.71
CA GLY A 938 16.99 -10.26 20.66
C GLY A 938 18.18 -11.08 21.21
N THR A 939 18.94 -11.71 20.32
CA THR A 939 20.01 -12.67 20.68
C THR A 939 21.19 -11.99 21.39
N GLY A 940 21.42 -10.70 21.13
CA GLY A 940 22.43 -9.83 21.72
C GLY A 940 21.91 -8.86 22.78
N ASN A 941 20.61 -8.82 23.08
CA ASN A 941 19.93 -7.73 23.81
C ASN A 941 19.89 -6.40 23.02
N GLU A 942 19.96 -6.47 21.69
CA GLU A 942 19.93 -5.34 20.75
C GLU A 942 18.67 -4.48 20.88
N ASN A 943 17.54 -5.08 21.27
CA ASN A 943 16.29 -4.36 21.46
C ASN A 943 16.06 -3.90 22.91
N VAL A 944 16.95 -4.22 23.86
CA VAL A 944 16.77 -3.80 25.25
C VAL A 944 16.81 -2.29 25.36
N GLY A 945 15.77 -1.72 25.98
CA GLY A 945 15.54 -0.28 26.06
C GLY A 945 14.64 0.27 24.96
N LYS A 946 14.32 -0.49 23.90
CA LYS A 946 13.25 -0.13 22.95
C LYS A 946 11.87 -0.26 23.60
N ILE A 947 10.86 0.32 22.96
CA ILE A 947 9.46 0.18 23.38
C ILE A 947 8.84 -1.02 22.67
N LYS A 948 8.15 -1.85 23.45
CA LYS A 948 7.28 -2.93 22.94
C LYS A 948 5.83 -2.62 23.25
N VAL A 949 4.94 -3.08 22.38
CA VAL A 949 3.50 -2.91 22.50
C VAL A 949 2.79 -4.25 22.37
N PHE A 950 1.72 -4.45 23.11
CA PHE A 950 0.84 -5.61 23.00
C PHE A 950 -0.31 -5.25 22.05
N ALA A 951 -0.21 -5.67 20.80
CA ALA A 951 -1.05 -5.20 19.69
C ALA A 951 -1.22 -6.29 18.63
N TRP A 952 -2.09 -6.06 17.64
CA TRP A 952 -2.20 -6.91 16.46
C TRP A 952 -0.82 -7.05 15.79
N LYS A 953 -0.46 -8.28 15.43
CA LYS A 953 0.92 -8.59 15.00
C LYS A 953 1.27 -8.08 13.60
N GLY A 954 0.27 -7.68 12.82
CA GLY A 954 0.49 -7.17 11.48
C GLY A 954 0.44 -8.24 10.39
N HIS A 955 0.54 -7.77 9.14
CA HIS A 955 0.43 -8.56 7.92
C HIS A 955 1.47 -9.68 7.83
N ASN A 956 2.68 -9.45 8.37
CA ASN A 956 3.76 -10.45 8.43
C ASN A 956 3.39 -11.73 9.22
N ALA A 957 2.28 -11.72 9.97
CA ALA A 957 1.76 -12.89 10.67
C ALA A 957 0.66 -13.64 9.89
N ILE A 958 0.24 -13.14 8.72
CA ILE A 958 -0.83 -13.69 7.87
C ILE A 958 -0.18 -14.19 6.58
N ASN A 959 -0.19 -15.50 6.35
CA ASN A 959 0.29 -16.07 5.08
C ASN A 959 -0.88 -16.30 4.11
N ASN A 960 -2.09 -16.54 4.63
CA ASN A 960 -3.31 -16.78 3.85
C ASN A 960 -4.52 -16.11 4.51
N VAL A 961 -5.09 -15.10 3.84
CA VAL A 961 -6.22 -14.35 4.39
C VAL A 961 -7.49 -15.19 4.58
N ASP A 962 -7.66 -16.31 3.88
CA ASP A 962 -8.84 -17.16 3.99
C ASP A 962 -8.80 -18.12 5.20
N ILE A 963 -7.62 -18.35 5.79
CA ILE A 963 -7.46 -19.36 6.86
C ILE A 963 -6.57 -18.93 8.02
N ASP A 964 -5.79 -17.86 7.90
CA ASP A 964 -4.92 -17.35 8.95
C ASP A 964 -5.57 -16.14 9.64
N GLU A 965 -5.34 -16.03 10.96
CA GLU A 965 -5.56 -14.82 11.73
C GLU A 965 -4.19 -14.34 12.23
N ALA A 966 -3.88 -13.04 12.11
CA ALA A 966 -2.64 -12.53 12.67
C ALA A 966 -2.65 -12.72 14.19
N GLY A 967 -3.74 -12.31 14.85
CA GLY A 967 -3.84 -12.31 16.31
C GLY A 967 -2.99 -11.21 16.97
N VAL A 968 -2.88 -11.24 18.30
CA VAL A 968 -2.23 -10.19 19.11
C VAL A 968 -1.08 -10.79 19.92
N ASP A 969 0.06 -10.11 19.95
CA ASP A 969 1.18 -10.43 20.86
C ASP A 969 2.02 -9.17 21.14
N TRP A 970 3.08 -9.33 21.92
CA TRP A 970 4.12 -8.32 22.07
C TRP A 970 4.91 -8.18 20.76
N ILE A 971 4.90 -6.98 20.20
CA ILE A 971 5.73 -6.56 19.06
C ILE A 971 6.56 -5.34 19.42
N LEU A 972 7.59 -5.03 18.63
CA LEU A 972 8.32 -3.77 18.77
C LEU A 972 7.43 -2.62 18.29
N ALA A 973 7.41 -1.52 19.04
CA ALA A 973 6.57 -0.37 18.71
C ALA A 973 6.99 0.31 17.39
N GLU A 974 8.26 0.17 17.01
CA GLU A 974 8.84 0.69 15.77
C GLU A 974 8.31 -0.05 14.52
N THR A 975 7.74 -1.25 14.67
CA THR A 975 7.09 -2.01 13.59
C THR A 975 5.57 -2.01 13.70
N TRP A 976 4.98 -1.22 14.63
CA TRP A 976 3.53 -1.19 14.81
C TRP A 976 2.84 -0.67 13.55
N GLU A 977 1.71 -1.28 13.21
CA GLU A 977 0.86 -0.90 12.09
C GLU A 977 -0.63 -1.00 12.44
N PRO A 978 -1.48 -0.21 11.79
CA PRO A 978 -2.94 -0.26 11.96
C PRO A 978 -3.56 -1.53 11.36
N TYR A 979 -4.76 -1.90 11.84
CA TYR A 979 -5.55 -3.02 11.30
C TYR A 979 -6.26 -2.59 10.02
N GLN A 980 -5.68 -2.94 8.87
CA GLN A 980 -6.12 -2.60 7.50
C GLN A 980 -5.56 -3.65 6.52
N ARG A 981 -5.75 -3.50 5.20
CA ARG A 981 -5.12 -4.40 4.20
C ARG A 981 -3.64 -4.00 3.97
N PRO A 982 -2.75 -4.92 3.56
CA PRO A 982 -1.32 -4.61 3.35
C PRO A 982 -1.09 -3.56 2.25
N SER A 983 -1.75 -3.76 1.10
CA SER A 983 -1.67 -2.88 -0.08
C SER A 983 -2.47 -1.57 0.06
N PHE A 984 -3.27 -1.45 1.13
CA PHE A 984 -4.17 -0.32 1.35
C PHE A 984 -3.82 0.40 2.65
N VAL A 985 -3.13 1.54 2.54
CA VAL A 985 -2.76 2.32 3.72
C VAL A 985 -3.87 3.19 4.28
N THR A 986 -3.72 3.47 5.57
CA THR A 986 -4.06 4.71 6.26
C THR A 986 -4.29 5.82 5.23
N PRO A 987 -5.53 6.30 5.07
CA PRO A 987 -5.89 7.08 3.89
C PRO A 987 -4.97 8.29 3.66
N PRO A 988 -4.61 8.60 2.40
CA PRO A 988 -3.51 9.53 2.05
C PRO A 988 -3.92 10.99 2.25
N PHE A 989 -4.20 11.34 3.50
CA PHE A 989 -4.58 12.66 3.97
C PHE A 989 -4.46 12.74 5.50
N ALA A 990 -4.29 13.97 6.00
CA ALA A 990 -4.19 14.26 7.43
C ALA A 990 -5.33 13.68 8.29
N GLY A 991 -5.02 13.37 9.56
CA GLY A 991 -5.95 12.77 10.51
C GLY A 991 -7.07 13.72 10.96
N PHE A 992 -6.69 14.86 11.53
CA PHE A 992 -7.63 15.77 12.19
C PHE A 992 -8.40 16.64 11.20
N VAL A 993 -9.72 16.57 11.13
CA VAL A 993 -10.68 15.72 11.85
C VAL A 993 -11.09 14.48 11.06
N SER A 994 -11.66 13.48 11.71
CA SER A 994 -12.15 12.25 11.05
C SER A 994 -13.29 12.56 10.07
N GLY A 995 -13.06 12.29 8.79
CA GLY A 995 -14.08 12.46 7.74
C GLY A 995 -15.28 11.55 7.97
N HIS A 996 -15.04 10.28 8.35
CA HIS A 996 -16.10 9.31 8.66
C HIS A 996 -17.01 9.82 9.79
N SER A 997 -16.43 10.32 10.88
CA SER A 997 -17.20 10.85 12.01
C SER A 997 -18.08 12.04 11.60
N THR A 998 -17.58 12.85 10.66
CA THR A 998 -18.28 14.05 10.16
C THR A 998 -19.44 13.67 9.22
N TYR A 999 -19.16 12.86 8.18
CA TYR A 999 -20.19 12.37 7.26
C TYR A 999 -21.28 11.63 8.01
N SER A 1000 -20.89 10.68 8.87
CA SER A 1000 -21.81 9.82 9.57
C SER A 1000 -22.74 10.59 10.48
N ARG A 1001 -22.22 11.58 11.22
CA ARG A 1001 -23.07 12.36 12.10
C ARG A 1001 -23.99 13.30 11.34
N ALA A 1002 -23.54 13.91 10.24
CA ALA A 1002 -24.40 14.73 9.38
C ALA A 1002 -25.54 13.92 8.76
N ALA A 1003 -25.24 12.73 8.23
CA ALA A 1003 -26.24 11.83 7.66
C ALA A 1003 -27.28 11.38 8.69
N ALA A 1004 -26.86 11.06 9.92
CA ALA A 1004 -27.77 10.65 10.98
C ALA A 1004 -28.76 11.76 11.37
N GLU A 1005 -28.33 13.02 11.42
CA GLU A 1005 -29.25 14.15 11.67
C GLU A 1005 -30.21 14.35 10.48
N VAL A 1006 -29.73 14.25 9.24
CA VAL A 1006 -30.60 14.31 8.05
C VAL A 1006 -31.66 13.20 8.08
N LEU A 1007 -31.28 11.95 8.33
CA LEU A 1007 -32.22 10.81 8.42
C LEU A 1007 -33.25 11.01 9.53
N THR A 1008 -32.79 11.47 10.70
CA THR A 1008 -33.68 11.76 11.84
C THR A 1008 -34.72 12.81 11.48
N MET A 1009 -34.29 13.94 10.91
CA MET A 1009 -35.20 15.02 10.52
C MET A 1009 -36.11 14.62 9.36
N PHE A 1010 -35.58 13.92 8.35
CA PHE A 1010 -36.31 13.56 7.14
C PHE A 1010 -37.40 12.52 7.40
N THR A 1011 -37.10 11.49 8.20
CA THR A 1011 -38.08 10.46 8.57
C THR A 1011 -39.00 10.91 9.71
N GLY A 1012 -38.59 11.92 10.50
CA GLY A 1012 -39.32 12.37 11.69
C GLY A 1012 -39.17 11.46 12.91
N ASP A 1013 -38.28 10.48 12.85
CA ASP A 1013 -37.98 9.52 13.91
C ASP A 1013 -36.46 9.38 14.03
N GLU A 1014 -35.94 9.33 15.26
CA GLU A 1014 -34.50 9.11 15.49
C GLU A 1014 -34.13 7.63 15.39
N PHE A 1015 -35.12 6.74 15.48
CA PHE A 1015 -34.93 5.30 15.42
C PHE A 1015 -34.96 4.79 13.98
N PHE A 1016 -34.20 3.72 13.73
CA PHE A 1016 -34.37 2.94 12.52
C PHE A 1016 -35.82 2.39 12.45
N PRO A 1017 -36.38 2.20 11.25
CA PRO A 1017 -37.71 1.60 11.09
C PRO A 1017 -37.84 0.26 11.83
N GLY A 1018 -38.97 0.03 12.50
CA GLY A 1018 -39.13 -1.14 13.39
C GLY A 1018 -38.31 -1.07 14.70
N GLY A 1019 -37.61 0.05 14.93
CA GLY A 1019 -36.78 0.33 16.09
C GLY A 1019 -35.40 -0.32 16.06
N MET A 1020 -34.94 -0.86 14.93
CA MET A 1020 -33.62 -1.49 14.84
C MET A 1020 -33.13 -1.61 13.39
N GLY A 1021 -31.96 -1.07 13.10
CA GLY A 1021 -31.18 -1.37 11.89
C GLY A 1021 -30.22 -2.52 12.16
N THR A 1022 -29.95 -3.35 11.16
CA THR A 1022 -29.08 -4.53 11.30
C THR A 1022 -28.21 -4.77 10.07
N PHE A 1023 -27.01 -5.27 10.29
CA PHE A 1023 -26.13 -5.81 9.24
C PHE A 1023 -25.52 -7.13 9.71
N LEU A 1024 -25.55 -8.17 8.86
CA LEU A 1024 -24.99 -9.49 9.17
C LEU A 1024 -23.62 -9.64 8.48
N ALA A 1025 -22.57 -9.79 9.28
CA ALA A 1025 -21.27 -10.30 8.88
C ALA A 1025 -21.24 -11.83 9.16
N PRO A 1026 -21.34 -12.68 8.13
CA PRO A 1026 -21.36 -14.13 8.33
C PRO A 1026 -20.00 -14.65 8.79
N GLN A 1027 -20.02 -15.71 9.59
CA GLN A 1027 -18.82 -16.41 10.04
C GLN A 1027 -17.90 -16.78 8.88
N ASN A 1028 -16.60 -16.44 8.97
CA ASN A 1028 -15.55 -16.79 8.00
C ASN A 1028 -15.84 -16.34 6.55
N GLU A 1029 -16.72 -15.36 6.35
CA GLU A 1029 -17.13 -14.91 5.00
C GLU A 1029 -17.13 -13.37 4.87
N PHE A 1030 -16.72 -12.62 5.90
CA PHE A 1030 -16.81 -11.16 5.88
C PHE A 1030 -15.47 -10.43 5.96
N LEU A 1031 -14.53 -10.89 6.79
CA LEU A 1031 -13.23 -10.22 6.89
C LEU A 1031 -12.42 -10.52 5.62
N VAL A 1032 -11.72 -9.51 5.11
CA VAL A 1032 -11.08 -9.56 3.78
C VAL A 1032 -9.55 -9.59 3.84
N PHE A 1033 -8.95 -9.45 5.02
CA PHE A 1033 -7.49 -9.48 5.19
C PHE A 1033 -6.99 -10.45 6.27
N GLU A 1034 -7.89 -11.19 6.92
CA GLU A 1034 -7.62 -12.39 7.73
C GLU A 1034 -8.91 -13.20 7.90
N ASP A 1035 -8.82 -14.48 8.29
CA ASP A 1035 -10.00 -15.35 8.44
C ASP A 1035 -10.93 -14.80 9.53
N GLY A 1036 -12.21 -14.74 9.21
CA GLY A 1036 -13.24 -14.43 10.19
C GLY A 1036 -14.44 -13.65 9.65
N PRO A 1037 -15.30 -13.16 10.55
CA PRO A 1037 -15.26 -13.34 12.00
C PRO A 1037 -15.42 -14.80 12.43
N SER A 1038 -14.99 -15.15 13.66
CA SER A 1038 -15.04 -16.54 14.16
C SER A 1038 -16.46 -17.08 14.42
N VAL A 1039 -17.45 -16.19 14.42
CA VAL A 1039 -18.89 -16.46 14.52
C VAL A 1039 -19.67 -15.45 13.68
N ASP A 1040 -20.94 -15.74 13.39
CA ASP A 1040 -21.84 -14.72 12.82
C ASP A 1040 -21.90 -13.49 13.74
N VAL A 1041 -21.60 -12.31 13.20
CA VAL A 1041 -21.73 -11.03 13.90
C VAL A 1041 -22.82 -10.21 13.22
N GLU A 1042 -23.92 -10.00 13.92
CA GLU A 1042 -24.93 -9.01 13.52
C GLU A 1042 -24.69 -7.67 14.23
N LEU A 1043 -24.28 -6.65 13.46
CA LEU A 1043 -24.26 -5.26 13.93
C LEU A 1043 -25.71 -4.78 14.09
N GLN A 1044 -25.99 -4.08 15.19
CA GLN A 1044 -27.36 -3.66 15.55
C GLN A 1044 -27.39 -2.22 16.06
N TRP A 1045 -28.28 -1.40 15.50
CA TRP A 1045 -28.42 0.01 15.88
C TRP A 1045 -29.87 0.34 16.19
N ALA A 1046 -30.14 0.97 17.34
CA ALA A 1046 -31.49 1.48 17.63
C ALA A 1046 -31.76 2.77 16.84
N THR A 1047 -30.81 3.71 16.88
CA THR A 1047 -30.93 5.03 16.25
C THR A 1047 -29.89 5.24 15.15
N TYR A 1048 -30.17 6.16 14.21
CA TYR A 1048 -29.19 6.55 13.20
C TYR A 1048 -27.91 7.11 13.83
N ARG A 1049 -28.05 7.76 14.99
CA ARG A 1049 -26.93 8.29 15.78
C ARG A 1049 -26.06 7.18 16.37
N ASP A 1050 -26.64 6.04 16.74
CA ASP A 1050 -25.86 4.90 17.22
C ASP A 1050 -24.96 4.34 16.11
N ALA A 1051 -25.50 4.17 14.89
CA ALA A 1051 -24.71 3.77 13.72
C ALA A 1051 -23.61 4.80 13.41
N ALA A 1052 -23.93 6.09 13.44
CA ALA A 1052 -22.94 7.14 13.22
C ALA A 1052 -21.85 7.18 14.30
N ASP A 1053 -22.22 6.94 15.55
CA ASP A 1053 -21.27 6.87 16.64
C ASP A 1053 -20.33 5.67 16.50
N GLU A 1054 -20.86 4.53 16.07
CA GLU A 1054 -20.11 3.31 15.82
C GLU A 1054 -19.10 3.50 14.68
N SER A 1055 -19.49 4.20 13.61
CA SER A 1055 -18.63 4.62 12.52
C SER A 1055 -17.40 5.41 13.01
N GLY A 1056 -17.55 6.33 13.96
CA GLY A 1056 -16.40 7.05 14.54
C GLY A 1056 -15.47 6.13 15.34
N LEU A 1057 -16.02 5.20 16.14
CA LEU A 1057 -15.22 4.28 16.96
C LEU A 1057 -14.45 3.26 16.13
N SER A 1058 -15.04 2.82 15.02
CA SER A 1058 -14.41 1.89 14.10
C SER A 1058 -13.04 2.37 13.59
N ARG A 1059 -12.84 3.70 13.49
CA ARG A 1059 -11.59 4.30 13.01
C ARG A 1059 -10.46 4.24 14.05
N ILE A 1060 -10.82 4.15 15.33
CA ILE A 1060 -9.89 3.99 16.46
C ILE A 1060 -9.50 2.51 16.56
N TRP A 1061 -10.45 1.58 16.44
CA TRP A 1061 -10.14 0.14 16.39
C TRP A 1061 -9.31 -0.25 15.16
N GLY A 1062 -9.59 0.34 14.01
CA GLY A 1062 -8.73 0.21 12.82
C GLY A 1062 -7.35 0.86 12.99
N GLY A 1063 -7.10 1.63 14.04
CA GLY A 1063 -5.80 2.25 14.32
C GLY A 1063 -5.43 3.41 13.40
N ILE A 1064 -6.40 4.02 12.69
CA ILE A 1064 -6.13 5.08 11.69
C ILE A 1064 -6.51 6.49 12.16
N HIS A 1065 -7.22 6.62 13.28
CA HIS A 1065 -7.56 7.89 13.91
C HIS A 1065 -7.49 7.78 15.44
N PRO A 1066 -6.77 8.68 16.14
CA PRO A 1066 -6.86 8.77 17.58
C PRO A 1066 -8.21 9.38 18.01
N PRO A 1067 -8.64 9.22 19.28
CA PRO A 1067 -9.85 9.84 19.81
C PRO A 1067 -9.98 11.36 19.56
N ALA A 1068 -8.84 12.08 19.46
CA ALA A 1068 -8.79 13.50 19.16
C ALA A 1068 -9.47 13.87 17.82
N ASP A 1069 -9.45 12.97 16.84
CA ASP A 1069 -9.99 13.21 15.50
C ASP A 1069 -11.50 12.96 15.41
N ASP A 1070 -12.07 12.19 16.34
CA ASP A 1070 -13.44 11.69 16.31
C ASP A 1070 -14.49 12.72 16.76
N ILE A 1071 -14.43 13.14 18.04
CA ILE A 1071 -15.47 13.99 18.65
C ILE A 1071 -15.69 15.32 17.92
N PRO A 1072 -14.67 16.11 17.53
CA PRO A 1072 -14.90 17.36 16.81
C PRO A 1072 -15.59 17.11 15.46
N GLY A 1073 -15.25 15.99 14.81
CA GLY A 1073 -15.93 15.47 13.62
C GLY A 1073 -17.44 15.32 13.82
N ARG A 1074 -17.84 14.61 14.89
CA ARG A 1074 -19.26 14.43 15.21
C ARG A 1074 -19.95 15.74 15.55
N ILE A 1075 -19.33 16.60 16.35
CA ILE A 1075 -19.94 17.88 16.78
C ILE A 1075 -20.29 18.74 15.56
N MET A 1076 -19.35 18.97 14.64
CA MET A 1076 -19.65 19.76 13.45
C MET A 1076 -20.58 19.01 12.48
N GLY A 1077 -20.53 17.67 12.43
CA GLY A 1077 -21.48 16.88 11.67
C GLY A 1077 -22.94 17.13 12.10
N ILE A 1078 -23.20 17.38 13.40
CA ILE A 1078 -24.54 17.75 13.89
C ILE A 1078 -24.99 19.06 13.24
N ASP A 1079 -24.16 20.09 13.32
CA ASP A 1079 -24.48 21.43 12.81
C ASP A 1079 -24.67 21.40 11.27
N ILE A 1080 -23.77 20.71 10.56
CA ILE A 1080 -23.81 20.54 9.11
C ILE A 1080 -25.08 19.82 8.66
N GLY A 1081 -25.41 18.69 9.30
CA GLY A 1081 -26.60 17.90 8.94
C GLY A 1081 -27.90 18.70 9.11
N ILE A 1082 -28.03 19.44 10.21
CA ILE A 1082 -29.18 20.31 10.48
C ILE A 1082 -29.23 21.47 9.47
N ALA A 1083 -28.10 22.13 9.20
CA ALA A 1083 -28.03 23.25 8.26
C ALA A 1083 -28.39 22.80 6.84
N ALA A 1084 -27.82 21.69 6.37
CA ALA A 1084 -28.11 21.12 5.06
C ALA A 1084 -29.58 20.69 4.93
N PHE A 1085 -30.16 20.05 5.96
CA PHE A 1085 -31.58 19.71 5.95
C PHE A 1085 -32.47 20.95 5.84
N ASN A 1086 -32.23 21.97 6.67
CA ASN A 1086 -33.02 23.22 6.64
C ASN A 1086 -32.87 23.95 5.30
N LYS A 1087 -31.67 23.92 4.72
CA LYS A 1087 -31.40 24.51 3.41
C LYS A 1087 -32.14 23.75 2.31
N ALA A 1088 -32.15 22.43 2.33
CA ALA A 1088 -32.95 21.62 1.41
C ALA A 1088 -34.46 21.89 1.58
N GLU A 1089 -34.96 21.97 2.82
CA GLU A 1089 -36.36 22.28 3.13
C GLU A 1089 -36.81 23.62 2.51
N SER A 1090 -35.95 24.64 2.50
CA SER A 1090 -36.26 25.94 1.87
C SER A 1090 -36.53 25.86 0.37
N TYR A 1091 -36.14 24.77 -0.30
CA TYR A 1091 -36.46 24.55 -1.71
C TYR A 1091 -37.76 23.76 -1.91
N PHE A 1092 -38.25 23.05 -0.90
CA PHE A 1092 -39.38 22.13 -1.05
C PHE A 1092 -40.74 22.82 -1.17
N THR A 1093 -40.84 24.07 -0.71
CA THR A 1093 -42.05 24.90 -0.80
C THR A 1093 -41.71 26.38 -0.93
N ASP A 1094 -42.18 27.05 -1.98
CA ASP A 1094 -42.29 28.51 -2.13
C ASP A 1094 -43.54 28.98 -1.36
N SER A 1095 -43.34 29.31 -0.09
CA SER A 1095 -44.45 29.52 0.86
C SER A 1095 -45.15 30.87 0.69
N ASP A 1096 -44.45 31.87 0.12
CA ASP A 1096 -44.97 33.22 -0.07
C ASP A 1096 -45.34 33.56 -1.54
N TYR A 1097 -45.07 32.64 -2.47
CA TYR A 1097 -45.35 32.72 -3.91
C TYR A 1097 -44.73 33.94 -4.60
N ASP A 1098 -43.62 34.46 -4.07
CA ASP A 1098 -42.93 35.61 -4.66
C ASP A 1098 -41.92 35.20 -5.74
N GLY A 1099 -41.67 33.89 -5.89
CA GLY A 1099 -40.75 33.30 -6.85
C GLY A 1099 -39.27 33.49 -6.49
N LEU A 1100 -38.96 33.81 -5.22
CA LEU A 1100 -37.63 33.91 -4.64
C LEU A 1100 -37.56 33.02 -3.40
N CYS A 1101 -36.86 31.91 -3.51
CA CYS A 1101 -36.82 30.94 -2.42
C CYS A 1101 -35.68 31.28 -1.48
N ASP A 1102 -36.02 32.01 -0.42
CA ASP A 1102 -35.06 32.52 0.54
C ASP A 1102 -35.33 31.98 1.96
N TYR A 1103 -34.44 32.30 2.92
CA TYR A 1103 -34.60 31.82 4.30
C TYR A 1103 -35.90 32.32 4.98
N SER A 1104 -36.60 33.30 4.39
CA SER A 1104 -37.88 33.79 4.88
C SER A 1104 -39.06 32.87 4.54
N ASP A 1105 -38.87 31.88 3.66
CA ASP A 1105 -39.82 30.79 3.37
C ASP A 1105 -39.74 29.59 4.32
N ALA A 1106 -38.69 29.52 5.15
CA ALA A 1106 -38.62 28.53 6.22
C ALA A 1106 -39.68 28.85 7.30
N PRO A 1107 -40.38 27.86 7.88
CA PRO A 1107 -41.39 28.12 8.90
C PRO A 1107 -40.81 28.93 10.06
N CYS A 1108 -41.29 30.16 10.21
CA CYS A 1108 -40.81 31.06 11.24
C CYS A 1108 -41.24 30.55 12.62
N LEU A 1109 -40.29 30.13 13.47
CA LEU A 1109 -40.56 29.70 14.87
C LEU A 1109 -41.34 30.72 15.71
N ALA A 1110 -41.43 31.99 15.27
CA ALA A 1110 -42.14 33.07 15.95
C ALA A 1110 -43.48 33.46 15.28
N ASP A 1111 -43.87 32.79 14.20
CA ASP A 1111 -45.22 32.87 13.61
C ASP A 1111 -46.09 31.78 14.24
N LEU A 1112 -46.75 32.11 15.35
CA LEU A 1112 -47.44 31.13 16.19
C LEU A 1112 -48.87 30.86 15.71
N ASN A 1113 -49.37 31.64 14.75
CA ASN A 1113 -50.67 31.41 14.12
C ASN A 1113 -50.57 30.91 12.67
N ASN A 1114 -49.35 30.78 12.13
CA ASN A 1114 -49.04 30.28 10.80
C ASN A 1114 -49.72 31.11 9.70
N ASP A 1115 -49.78 32.45 9.90
CA ASP A 1115 -50.39 33.40 8.97
C ASP A 1115 -49.38 34.12 8.06
N GLY A 1116 -48.09 33.82 8.22
CA GLY A 1116 -46.97 34.40 7.47
C GLY A 1116 -46.55 35.78 7.95
N ILE A 1117 -47.13 36.32 9.04
CA ILE A 1117 -46.93 37.72 9.46
C ILE A 1117 -46.57 37.81 10.94
N ARG A 1118 -45.28 38.03 11.24
CA ARG A 1118 -44.79 38.37 12.59
C ARG A 1118 -45.42 39.66 13.12
N ASN A 1119 -46.43 39.53 13.98
CA ASN A 1119 -47.15 40.68 14.48
C ASN A 1119 -47.55 40.52 15.97
N ILE A 1120 -48.38 41.43 16.46
CA ILE A 1120 -48.77 41.42 17.87
C ILE A 1120 -49.68 40.23 18.21
N GLU A 1121 -50.31 39.60 17.22
CA GLU A 1121 -51.14 38.40 17.39
C GLU A 1121 -50.28 37.19 17.79
N ASP A 1122 -49.10 37.00 17.19
CA ASP A 1122 -48.13 35.97 17.61
C ASP A 1122 -47.64 36.20 19.04
N LEU A 1123 -47.27 37.45 19.34
CA LEU A 1123 -46.86 37.83 20.69
C LEU A 1123 -47.98 37.60 21.70
N MET A 1124 -49.24 37.75 21.30
CA MET A 1124 -50.40 37.49 22.16
C MET A 1124 -50.69 35.99 22.33
N ILE A 1125 -50.36 35.15 21.34
CA ILE A 1125 -50.39 33.68 21.48
C ILE A 1125 -49.30 33.26 22.46
N PHE A 1126 -48.06 33.73 22.26
CA PHE A 1126 -46.94 33.48 23.16
C PHE A 1126 -47.23 33.92 24.60
N LEU A 1127 -47.75 35.14 24.80
CA LEU A 1127 -48.13 35.66 26.12
C LEU A 1127 -49.40 35.01 26.68
N GLY A 1128 -50.24 34.39 25.84
CA GLY A 1128 -51.45 33.67 26.23
C GLY A 1128 -51.17 32.33 26.93
N VAL A 1129 -50.03 31.71 26.62
CA VAL A 1129 -49.54 30.49 27.28
C VAL A 1129 -48.75 30.79 28.56
N TYR A 1130 -48.30 32.04 28.73
CA TYR A 1130 -47.51 32.48 29.88
C TYR A 1130 -48.35 32.50 31.17
N GLY A 1131 -48.20 31.47 32.01
CA GLY A 1131 -48.85 31.34 33.32
C GLY A 1131 -49.94 30.27 33.43
N CYS A 1132 -50.06 29.33 32.48
CA CYS A 1132 -50.92 28.16 32.62
C CYS A 1132 -50.44 27.23 33.75
N MET A 1133 -51.28 26.98 34.75
CA MET A 1133 -51.06 25.94 35.77
C MET A 1133 -52.13 24.85 35.63
N GLY A 1134 -51.98 23.96 34.64
CA GLY A 1134 -52.86 22.83 34.39
C GLY A 1134 -52.10 21.64 33.78
N PRO A 1135 -52.61 20.40 33.91
CA PRO A 1135 -51.90 19.18 33.52
C PRO A 1135 -51.75 18.96 32.00
N ASP A 1136 -52.34 19.83 31.17
CA ASP A 1136 -52.31 19.72 29.70
C ASP A 1136 -51.41 20.80 29.05
N CYS A 1137 -50.51 21.45 29.80
CA CYS A 1137 -49.63 22.50 29.28
C CYS A 1137 -48.22 21.94 29.01
N VAL A 1138 -47.84 21.89 27.73
CA VAL A 1138 -46.50 21.53 27.22
C VAL A 1138 -45.83 22.84 26.78
N GLY A 1139 -44.73 23.21 27.41
CA GLY A 1139 -43.98 24.42 27.09
C GLY A 1139 -43.47 25.12 28.34
N ASP A 1140 -42.43 24.56 28.94
CA ASP A 1140 -41.39 25.36 29.59
C ASP A 1140 -40.16 25.22 28.68
N LEU A 1141 -39.61 26.35 28.27
CA LEU A 1141 -38.32 26.48 27.58
C LEU A 1141 -37.19 26.20 28.58
#